data_AF-A0A8T4KS72-F1
#
_entry.id   AF-A0A8T4KS72-F1
#
_cell.length_a   1.000
_cell.length_b   1.000
_cell.length_c   1.000
_cell.angle_alpha   90.00
_cell.angle_beta   90.00
_cell.angle_gamma   90.00
#
_symmetry.space_group_name_H-M   'P 1'
#
loop_
_entity.id
_entity.type
_entity.pdbx_description
1 polymer ?
#
loop_
_entity_poly.entity_id
_entity_poly.type
_entity_poly.pdbx_seq_one_letter_code
_entity_poly.pdbx_strand_id
1 'polypeptide(L)'
;MPRIPSWQYRVYKEEETWSSTARTIYEKLARGAGRILNIEPDEHTSKTLKDAIEFSHMKISPGDVTSLTLLTIFSILIPTMVLILLNLWFGLPGLEIGNGVLIIGLSIPFALFIYFYPLYQKRRYEMKAGSDIINTILYMSIYMRNVPNIENAVEFASKNVTGPMMYELRKLMWDVQTGTYTNIYEALTTFAGKWKNNREFIEAIELMQASLQQTGQKRMDMIDEAVNVILDGSRENAKHYVEKLRMPIMVIHAMGIILPVMGLVMFPIVSVFLGTDPVFLFVAYDVLLPIALFFIIQEVMKLRPATFSQINIENSPDIPPKGKYPVIIGGKKYMIPLKYVAITITIIISGIGMMLPRDIYSALIILAGLSIGPGIYFILSSAPRLDIRQKVRNIELEFTEALFQLGNRISTGAPIEIALEGSMRRIRNLKIRSLFQRALENMRNFGMTFQTAFLDEKRGAVIFYPSELVRSIMKIVSESGKKGVNSASIAMMSISRYLKGLHQTQEEVDEKLGEVISSLQFQAYFLSPMISGIISTLAIIIIEILSMISAKLTSLGGMGSMGFLSSFSNLRISEFEFVLIVGIYLIETSLILARFLNWIENGDDPIGFQYRAGAILLVGFFVFVITLLITLALFEPMIKSTVL
;
A
#
# COMPACT_ATOMS: atom_id res chain seq x y z
N MET A 1 -20.88 9.54 43.49
CA MET A 1 -20.38 8.81 42.30
C MET A 1 -19.65 9.81 41.41
N PRO A 2 -18.36 9.61 41.07
CA PRO A 2 -17.59 10.63 40.39
C PRO A 2 -18.03 10.76 38.93
N ARG A 3 -17.95 12.01 38.46
CA ARG A 3 -18.43 12.54 37.18
C ARG A 3 -17.89 11.75 36.00
N ILE A 4 -18.76 11.49 35.03
CA ILE A 4 -18.44 10.92 33.72
C ILE A 4 -17.30 11.77 33.11
N PRO A 5 -16.14 11.17 32.75
CA PRO A 5 -15.06 11.93 32.14
C PRO A 5 -15.51 12.56 30.82
N SER A 6 -15.10 13.80 30.58
CA SER A 6 -15.33 14.50 29.31
C SER A 6 -14.88 13.64 28.13
N TRP A 7 -15.51 13.78 26.97
CA TRP A 7 -15.11 13.05 25.76
C TRP A 7 -13.61 13.24 25.46
N GLN A 8 -13.08 14.45 25.70
CA GLN A 8 -11.66 14.79 25.62
C GLN A 8 -10.78 13.97 26.56
N TYR A 9 -11.22 13.67 27.79
CA TYR A 9 -10.46 12.83 28.73
C TYR A 9 -10.47 11.34 28.35
N ARG A 10 -11.54 10.86 27.71
CA ARG A 10 -11.58 9.49 27.16
C ARG A 10 -10.68 9.35 25.93
N VAL A 11 -10.73 10.33 25.03
CA VAL A 11 -9.79 10.46 23.91
C VAL A 11 -8.35 10.55 24.43
N TYR A 12 -8.09 11.32 25.50
CA TYR A 12 -6.79 11.38 26.18
C TYR A 12 -6.35 10.03 26.76
N LYS A 13 -7.23 9.30 27.45
CA LYS A 13 -6.86 7.99 28.04
C LYS A 13 -6.64 6.93 26.96
N GLU A 14 -7.39 7.00 25.87
CA GLU A 14 -7.07 6.24 24.65
C GLU A 14 -5.73 6.71 24.09
N GLU A 15 -5.50 7.99 23.80
CA GLU A 15 -4.24 8.52 23.27
C GLU A 15 -3.03 8.20 24.17
N GLU A 16 -3.16 8.18 25.49
CA GLU A 16 -2.13 7.86 26.48
C GLU A 16 -1.86 6.34 26.60
N THR A 17 -2.89 5.49 26.50
CA THR A 17 -2.72 4.03 26.36
C THR A 17 -2.12 3.64 25.01
N TRP A 18 -2.47 4.38 23.95
CA TRP A 18 -1.86 4.32 22.63
C TRP A 18 -0.41 4.85 22.65
N SER A 19 -0.08 5.80 23.54
CA SER A 19 1.24 6.43 23.74
C SER A 19 2.15 5.73 24.76
N SER A 20 1.66 4.76 25.56
CA SER A 20 2.49 4.00 26.52
C SER A 20 2.93 2.60 26.02
N THR A 21 2.16 1.92 25.18
CA THR A 21 2.42 0.53 24.79
C THR A 21 3.31 0.37 23.54
N ALA A 22 4.28 -0.55 23.53
CA ALA A 22 5.04 -0.92 22.34
C ALA A 22 4.11 -1.60 21.32
N ARG A 23 3.93 -1.00 20.13
CA ARG A 23 2.83 -1.32 19.21
C ARG A 23 3.16 -2.51 18.32
N THR A 24 4.39 -2.58 17.84
CA THR A 24 4.81 -3.59 16.87
C THR A 24 5.58 -4.74 17.52
N ILE A 25 5.54 -5.91 16.88
CA ILE A 25 6.40 -7.06 17.26
C ILE A 25 7.86 -6.63 17.24
N TYR A 26 8.24 -5.80 16.25
CA TYR A 26 9.56 -5.19 16.16
C TYR A 26 9.94 -4.37 17.40
N GLU A 27 9.10 -3.44 17.87
CA GLU A 27 9.41 -2.63 19.07
C GLU A 27 9.60 -3.50 20.32
N LYS A 28 8.81 -4.58 20.45
CA LYS A 28 8.94 -5.53 21.57
C LYS A 28 10.28 -6.27 21.50
N LEU A 29 10.66 -6.74 20.32
CA LEU A 29 11.93 -7.42 20.09
C LEU A 29 13.12 -6.47 20.28
N ALA A 30 13.04 -5.24 19.76
CA ALA A 30 14.09 -4.23 19.89
C ALA A 30 14.34 -3.84 21.34
N ARG A 31 13.28 -3.57 22.12
CA ARG A 31 13.42 -3.32 23.57
C ARG A 31 13.95 -4.53 24.32
N GLY A 32 13.51 -5.72 23.94
CA GLY A 32 14.01 -6.97 24.51
C GLY A 32 15.50 -7.13 24.28
N ALA A 33 15.95 -6.86 23.05
CA ALA A 33 17.35 -6.85 22.65
C ALA A 33 18.16 -5.79 23.40
N GLY A 34 17.66 -4.55 23.48
CA GLY A 34 18.29 -3.45 24.20
C GLY A 34 18.48 -3.71 25.71
N ARG A 35 17.64 -4.58 26.31
CA ARG A 35 17.82 -5.04 27.70
C ARG A 35 18.93 -6.09 27.85
N ILE A 36 19.21 -6.86 26.81
CA ILE A 36 20.23 -7.92 26.82
C ILE A 36 21.60 -7.33 26.51
N LEU A 37 21.65 -6.45 25.50
CA LEU A 37 22.86 -5.85 24.97
C LEU A 37 22.54 -4.37 24.74
N ASN A 38 23.34 -3.45 25.25
CA ASN A 38 23.18 -2.02 24.98
C ASN A 38 24.39 -1.52 24.22
N ILE A 39 24.25 -1.35 22.90
CA ILE A 39 25.30 -0.85 22.02
C ILE A 39 24.78 0.39 21.31
N GLU A 40 25.41 1.53 21.57
CA GLU A 40 25.03 2.78 20.91
C GLU A 40 25.65 2.88 19.50
N PRO A 41 24.87 3.33 18.49
CA PRO A 41 25.40 3.62 17.15
C PRO A 41 26.34 4.84 17.14
N ASP A 42 27.06 5.04 16.04
CA ASP A 42 27.84 6.26 15.79
C ASP A 42 26.97 7.53 15.84
N GLU A 43 27.59 8.67 16.13
CA GLU A 43 26.87 9.93 16.39
C GLU A 43 25.96 10.38 15.22
N HIS A 44 26.43 10.24 13.99
CA HIS A 44 25.66 10.60 12.80
C HIS A 44 24.45 9.67 12.59
N THR A 45 24.66 8.36 12.70
CA THR A 45 23.56 7.40 12.57
C THR A 45 22.59 7.46 13.75
N SER A 46 23.09 7.73 14.96
CA SER A 46 22.26 7.95 16.15
C SER A 46 21.29 9.10 15.92
N LYS A 47 21.75 10.23 15.37
CA LYS A 47 20.89 11.36 15.01
C LYS A 47 19.86 10.97 13.96
N THR A 48 20.29 10.28 12.91
CA THR A 48 19.41 9.85 11.80
C THR A 48 18.32 8.89 12.27
N LEU A 49 18.67 7.92 13.12
CA LEU A 49 17.74 6.97 13.73
C LEU A 49 16.82 7.66 14.72
N LYS A 50 17.34 8.57 15.55
CA LYS A 50 16.54 9.35 16.51
C LYS A 50 15.48 10.18 15.79
N ASP A 51 15.84 10.90 14.73
CA ASP A 51 14.89 11.64 13.91
C ASP A 51 13.81 10.73 13.31
N ALA A 52 14.18 9.50 12.90
CA ALA A 52 13.22 8.52 12.36
C ALA A 52 12.29 7.96 13.43
N ILE A 53 12.82 7.67 14.61
CA ILE A 53 12.09 7.14 15.77
C ILE A 53 11.09 8.16 16.28
N GLU A 54 11.52 9.41 16.49
CA GLU A 54 10.67 10.49 16.99
C GLU A 54 9.55 10.82 16.00
N PHE A 55 9.88 10.93 14.70
CA PHE A 55 8.88 11.26 13.68
C PHE A 55 7.84 10.16 13.48
N SER A 56 8.21 8.89 13.65
CA SER A 56 7.27 7.76 13.53
C SER A 56 6.63 7.34 14.86
N HIS A 57 6.89 8.08 15.94
CA HIS A 57 6.42 7.79 17.31
C HIS A 57 6.74 6.37 17.79
N MET A 58 7.86 5.81 17.32
CA MET A 58 8.35 4.52 17.83
C MET A 58 8.97 4.73 19.21
N LYS A 59 8.81 3.75 20.08
CA LYS A 59 9.25 3.87 21.47
C LYS A 59 10.45 2.98 21.75
N ILE A 60 11.49 3.18 20.96
CA ILE A 60 12.76 2.45 21.01
C ILE A 60 13.90 3.47 21.03
N SER A 61 15.03 3.13 21.62
CA SER A 61 16.25 3.93 21.50
C SER A 61 16.99 3.56 20.20
N PRO A 62 17.86 4.44 19.65
CA PRO A 62 18.78 4.04 18.58
C PRO A 62 19.65 2.82 18.97
N GLY A 63 20.00 2.70 20.25
CA GLY A 63 20.73 1.55 20.80
C GLY A 63 19.94 0.24 20.81
N ASP A 64 18.61 0.29 20.94
CA ASP A 64 17.75 -0.90 20.87
C ASP A 64 17.77 -1.51 19.46
N VAL A 65 17.87 -0.67 18.42
CA VAL A 65 17.89 -1.07 17.00
C VAL A 65 19.18 -1.81 16.68
N THR A 66 20.32 -1.21 16.99
CA THR A 66 21.65 -1.80 16.79
C THR A 66 21.81 -3.11 17.57
N SER A 67 21.32 -3.14 18.81
CA SER A 67 21.39 -4.32 19.66
C SER A 67 20.55 -5.47 19.11
N LEU A 68 19.36 -5.18 18.58
CA LEU A 68 18.55 -6.18 17.88
C LEU A 68 19.26 -6.72 16.64
N THR A 69 19.82 -5.83 15.81
CA THR A 69 20.56 -6.23 14.61
C THR A 69 21.72 -7.17 14.94
N LEU A 70 22.55 -6.82 15.93
CA LEU A 70 23.69 -7.65 16.33
C LEU A 70 23.25 -8.99 16.93
N LEU A 71 22.24 -9.00 17.81
CA LEU A 71 21.71 -10.25 18.36
C LEU A 71 21.13 -11.16 17.28
N THR A 72 20.46 -10.60 16.26
CA THR A 72 19.96 -11.41 15.13
C THR A 72 21.10 -12.04 14.34
N ILE A 73 22.18 -11.29 14.06
CA ILE A 73 23.37 -11.82 13.39
C ILE A 73 23.99 -12.94 14.22
N PHE A 74 24.25 -12.72 15.52
CA PHE A 74 24.86 -13.74 16.38
C PHE A 74 23.97 -14.98 16.56
N SER A 75 22.65 -14.79 16.66
CA SER A 75 21.69 -15.90 16.78
C SER A 75 21.66 -16.81 15.56
N ILE A 76 22.04 -16.32 14.38
CA ILE A 76 22.11 -17.12 13.14
C ILE A 76 23.52 -17.65 12.93
N LEU A 77 24.54 -16.80 13.12
CA LEU A 77 25.94 -17.12 12.85
C LEU A 77 26.54 -18.15 13.82
N ILE A 78 26.22 -18.08 15.12
CA ILE A 78 26.79 -19.00 16.11
C ILE A 78 26.26 -20.43 15.89
N PRO A 79 24.94 -20.70 15.79
CA PRO A 79 24.45 -22.05 15.56
C PRO A 79 24.87 -22.63 14.21
N THR A 80 24.89 -21.82 13.15
CA THR A 80 25.35 -22.27 11.83
C THR A 80 26.82 -22.67 11.87
N MET A 81 27.68 -21.87 12.49
CA MET A 81 29.09 -22.22 12.61
C MET A 81 29.31 -23.48 13.47
N VAL A 82 28.55 -23.65 14.56
CA VAL A 82 28.59 -24.88 15.37
C VAL A 82 28.14 -26.10 14.55
N LEU A 83 27.08 -26.00 13.77
CA LEU A 83 26.58 -27.10 12.93
C LEU A 83 27.56 -27.49 11.81
N ILE A 84 28.28 -26.52 11.24
CA ILE A 84 29.35 -26.78 10.26
C ILE A 84 30.51 -27.49 10.95
N LEU A 85 30.96 -27.01 12.11
CA LEU A 85 32.05 -27.61 12.87
C LEU A 85 31.72 -29.03 13.34
N LEU A 86 30.47 -29.27 13.77
CA LEU A 86 30.00 -30.60 14.18
C LEU A 86 30.04 -31.60 13.02
N ASN A 87 29.62 -31.18 11.83
CA ASN A 87 29.74 -32.00 10.62
C ASN A 87 31.21 -32.33 10.33
N LEU A 88 32.06 -31.30 10.29
CA LEU A 88 33.47 -31.41 9.91
C LEU A 88 34.30 -32.27 10.88
N TRP A 89 34.08 -32.13 12.19
CA TRP A 89 34.89 -32.81 13.21
C TRP A 89 34.34 -34.16 13.66
N PHE A 90 33.01 -34.31 13.74
CA PHE A 90 32.38 -35.49 14.34
C PHE A 90 31.65 -36.38 13.31
N GLY A 91 31.54 -35.96 12.05
CA GLY A 91 30.82 -36.71 11.01
C GLY A 91 29.33 -36.94 11.32
N LEU A 92 28.78 -36.15 12.24
CA LEU A 92 27.36 -36.17 12.59
C LEU A 92 26.54 -35.52 11.46
N PRO A 93 25.23 -35.80 11.34
CA PRO A 93 24.35 -35.13 10.38
C PRO A 93 24.23 -33.64 10.73
N GLY A 94 25.20 -32.84 10.24
CA GLY A 94 25.27 -31.40 10.39
C GLY A 94 25.15 -30.69 9.03
N LEU A 95 25.37 -29.38 9.02
CA LEU A 95 25.28 -28.56 7.81
C LEU A 95 26.52 -28.75 6.94
N GLU A 96 26.32 -29.04 5.64
CA GLU A 96 27.41 -28.96 4.66
C GLU A 96 27.93 -27.52 4.56
N ILE A 97 29.21 -27.37 4.23
CA ILE A 97 29.87 -26.05 4.14
C ILE A 97 29.11 -25.12 3.17
N GLY A 98 28.67 -25.65 2.02
CA GLY A 98 27.91 -24.88 1.03
C GLY A 98 26.61 -24.30 1.60
N ASN A 99 25.79 -25.13 2.26
CA ASN A 99 24.55 -24.71 2.90
C ASN A 99 24.78 -23.78 4.09
N GLY A 100 25.85 -24.00 4.85
CA GLY A 100 26.26 -23.13 5.94
C GLY A 100 26.61 -21.71 5.48
N VAL A 101 27.39 -21.60 4.41
CA VAL A 101 27.75 -20.30 3.79
C VAL A 101 26.51 -19.59 3.25
N LEU A 102 25.57 -20.32 2.63
CA LEU A 102 24.30 -19.75 2.15
C LEU A 102 23.47 -19.15 3.30
N ILE A 103 23.32 -19.85 4.42
CA ILE A 103 22.56 -19.34 5.58
C ILE A 103 23.21 -18.08 6.15
N ILE A 104 24.54 -18.06 6.27
CA ILE A 104 25.29 -16.88 6.71
C ILE A 104 25.09 -15.73 5.72
N GLY A 105 25.17 -16.01 4.41
CA GLY A 105 24.93 -15.01 3.35
C GLY A 105 23.53 -14.39 3.42
N LEU A 106 22.50 -15.20 3.70
CA LEU A 106 21.10 -14.74 3.87
C LEU A 106 20.87 -13.97 5.19
N SER A 107 21.68 -14.19 6.22
CA SER A 107 21.56 -13.49 7.49
C SER A 107 21.87 -11.99 7.37
N ILE A 108 22.78 -11.61 6.48
CA ILE A 108 23.22 -10.22 6.28
C ILE A 108 22.08 -9.32 5.76
N PRO A 109 21.40 -9.62 4.63
CA PRO A 109 20.30 -8.80 4.15
C PRO A 109 19.13 -8.75 5.14
N PHE A 110 18.90 -9.84 5.87
CA PHE A 110 17.87 -9.88 6.92
C PHE A 110 18.22 -8.93 8.09
N ALA A 111 19.47 -8.93 8.54
CA ALA A 111 19.95 -8.01 9.56
C ALA A 111 19.89 -6.54 9.10
N LEU A 112 20.27 -6.26 7.84
CA LEU A 112 20.14 -4.94 7.24
C LEU A 112 18.69 -4.48 7.18
N PHE A 113 17.75 -5.38 6.86
CA PHE A 113 16.32 -5.06 6.88
C PHE A 113 15.84 -4.64 8.28
N ILE A 114 16.27 -5.35 9.33
CA ILE A 114 15.97 -5.01 10.73
C ILE A 114 16.56 -3.64 11.11
N TYR A 115 17.78 -3.36 10.66
CA TYR A 115 18.49 -2.11 10.92
C TYR A 115 17.83 -0.90 10.26
N PHE A 116 17.42 -1.02 8.99
CA PHE A 116 16.76 0.05 8.24
C PHE A 116 15.26 0.16 8.51
N TYR A 117 14.67 -0.75 9.31
CA TYR A 117 13.25 -0.75 9.62
C TYR A 117 12.72 0.57 10.21
N PRO A 118 13.41 1.26 11.15
CA PRO A 118 12.97 2.55 11.67
C PRO A 118 12.84 3.62 10.59
N LEU A 119 13.81 3.66 9.68
CA LEU A 119 13.83 4.60 8.57
C LEU A 119 12.72 4.29 7.56
N TYR A 120 12.43 3.00 7.34
CA TYR A 120 11.28 2.58 6.55
C TYR A 120 9.96 3.02 7.19
N GLN A 121 9.82 2.85 8.50
CA GLN A 121 8.62 3.24 9.22
C GLN A 121 8.39 4.75 9.23
N LYS A 122 9.47 5.55 9.40
CA LYS A 122 9.44 7.01 9.21
C LYS A 122 8.86 7.38 7.86
N ARG A 123 9.41 6.80 6.78
CA ARG A 123 8.97 7.10 5.40
C ARG A 123 7.51 6.72 5.18
N ARG A 124 7.07 5.56 5.69
CA ARG A 124 5.65 5.17 5.62
C ARG A 124 4.75 6.19 6.31
N TYR A 125 5.19 6.70 7.46
CA TYR A 125 4.46 7.73 8.19
C TYR A 125 4.46 9.06 7.43
N GLU A 126 5.61 9.53 6.92
CA GLU A 126 5.75 10.73 6.08
C GLU A 126 4.83 10.67 4.87
N MET A 127 4.78 9.55 4.16
CA MET A 127 3.92 9.38 2.99
C MET A 127 2.44 9.42 3.34
N LYS A 128 2.05 8.76 4.45
CA LYS A 128 0.65 8.67 4.87
C LYS A 128 0.14 9.96 5.49
N ALA A 129 0.96 10.64 6.29
CA ALA A 129 0.64 11.98 6.79
C ALA A 129 0.69 13.01 5.66
N GLY A 130 1.65 12.87 4.73
CA GLY A 130 1.80 13.72 3.56
C GLY A 130 0.57 13.69 2.67
N SER A 131 -0.09 12.54 2.52
CA SER A 131 -1.31 12.46 1.71
C SER A 131 -2.50 13.27 2.25
N ASP A 132 -2.45 13.60 3.53
CA ASP A 132 -3.49 14.37 4.20
C ASP A 132 -3.19 15.87 4.25
N ILE A 133 -2.02 16.32 3.75
CA ILE A 133 -1.61 17.73 3.74
C ILE A 133 -2.59 18.60 2.95
N ILE A 134 -2.94 18.16 1.73
CA ILE A 134 -3.84 18.94 0.86
C ILE A 134 -5.20 19.10 1.54
N ASN A 135 -5.74 18.02 2.12
CA ASN A 135 -6.99 18.05 2.86
C ASN A 135 -6.90 18.91 4.12
N THR A 136 -5.74 18.94 4.77
CA THR A 136 -5.50 19.80 5.94
C THR A 136 -5.60 21.27 5.56
N ILE A 137 -4.89 21.70 4.52
CA ILE A 137 -4.98 23.07 3.98
C ILE A 137 -6.42 23.38 3.56
N LEU A 138 -7.07 22.45 2.87
CA LEU A 138 -8.45 22.59 2.41
C LEU A 138 -9.43 22.78 3.58
N TYR A 139 -9.38 21.94 4.62
CA TYR A 139 -10.29 22.07 5.75
C TYR A 139 -10.03 23.35 6.55
N MET A 140 -8.76 23.74 6.71
CA MET A 140 -8.42 25.01 7.34
C MET A 140 -8.92 26.20 6.52
N SER A 141 -8.69 26.20 5.20
CA SER A 141 -9.12 27.29 4.31
C SER A 141 -10.65 27.45 4.33
N ILE A 142 -11.38 26.34 4.27
CA ILE A 142 -12.84 26.33 4.35
C ILE A 142 -13.35 26.93 5.67
N TYR A 143 -12.69 26.62 6.79
CA TYR A 143 -13.04 27.21 8.08
C TYR A 143 -12.68 28.70 8.14
N MET A 144 -11.44 29.05 7.77
CA MET A 144 -10.87 30.40 7.83
C MET A 144 -11.64 31.40 6.96
N ARG A 145 -12.23 30.91 5.87
CA ARG A 145 -13.10 31.70 5.00
C ARG A 145 -14.32 32.25 5.73
N ASN A 146 -14.83 31.50 6.70
CA ASN A 146 -16.00 31.88 7.49
C ASN A 146 -15.65 32.59 8.79
N VAL A 147 -14.56 32.20 9.44
CA VAL A 147 -14.10 32.75 10.72
C VAL A 147 -12.59 32.97 10.63
N PRO A 148 -12.09 34.22 10.77
CA PRO A 148 -10.65 34.51 10.72
C PRO A 148 -9.96 34.09 12.04
N ASN A 149 -9.95 32.79 12.31
CA ASN A 149 -9.31 32.20 13.49
C ASN A 149 -8.63 30.89 13.08
N ILE A 150 -7.30 30.87 13.14
CA ILE A 150 -6.50 29.72 12.73
C ILE A 150 -6.50 28.60 13.77
N GLU A 151 -6.69 28.91 15.06
CA GLU A 151 -6.81 27.92 16.12
C GLU A 151 -8.03 27.02 15.90
N ASN A 152 -9.19 27.64 15.67
CA ASN A 152 -10.40 26.89 15.35
C ASN A 152 -10.32 26.23 13.96
N ALA A 153 -9.54 26.80 13.02
CA ALA A 153 -9.31 26.17 11.73
C ALA A 153 -8.49 24.88 11.86
N VAL A 154 -7.43 24.89 12.68
CA VAL A 154 -6.63 23.72 13.02
C VAL A 154 -7.48 22.70 13.79
N GLU A 155 -8.27 23.15 14.77
CA GLU A 155 -9.21 22.27 15.49
C GLU A 155 -10.21 21.63 14.52
N PHE A 156 -10.75 22.41 13.58
CA PHE A 156 -11.65 21.93 12.55
C PHE A 156 -10.96 20.90 11.64
N ALA A 157 -9.76 21.19 11.14
CA ALA A 157 -9.00 20.23 10.34
C ALA A 157 -8.71 18.95 11.12
N SER A 158 -8.32 19.04 12.41
CA SER A 158 -8.03 17.88 13.27
C SER A 158 -9.23 16.93 13.50
N LYS A 159 -10.45 17.42 13.27
CA LYS A 159 -11.70 16.63 13.40
C LYS A 159 -12.11 15.97 12.08
N ASN A 160 -11.63 16.46 10.94
CA ASN A 160 -12.11 16.08 9.61
C ASN A 160 -11.04 15.43 8.72
N VAL A 161 -9.77 15.70 9.01
CA VAL A 161 -8.64 14.96 8.46
C VAL A 161 -8.63 13.57 9.09
N THR A 162 -8.21 12.56 8.32
CA THR A 162 -8.09 11.19 8.81
C THR A 162 -6.61 10.80 8.95
N GLY A 163 -6.33 9.55 9.32
CA GLY A 163 -4.96 9.05 9.28
C GLY A 163 -4.02 9.70 10.29
N PRO A 164 -2.70 9.67 10.03
CA PRO A 164 -1.68 10.17 10.95
C PRO A 164 -1.72 11.69 11.15
N MET A 165 -2.09 12.44 10.11
CA MET A 165 -2.14 13.90 10.16
C MET A 165 -3.18 14.40 11.16
N MET A 166 -4.31 13.69 11.31
CA MET A 166 -5.29 13.94 12.37
C MET A 166 -4.64 13.94 13.76
N TYR A 167 -3.78 12.96 14.04
CA TYR A 167 -3.09 12.84 15.33
C TYR A 167 -2.06 13.96 15.52
N GLU A 168 -1.30 14.30 14.47
CA GLU A 168 -0.35 15.41 14.53
C GLU A 168 -1.04 16.74 14.84
N LEU A 169 -2.18 17.04 14.19
CA LEU A 169 -2.93 18.27 14.46
C LEU A 169 -3.52 18.28 15.87
N ARG A 170 -4.04 17.15 16.37
CA ARG A 170 -4.54 17.05 17.75
C ARG A 170 -3.42 17.23 18.77
N LYS A 171 -2.27 16.60 18.54
CA LYS A 171 -1.07 16.77 19.37
C LYS A 171 -0.60 18.22 19.36
N LEU A 172 -0.61 18.88 18.21
CA LEU A 172 -0.27 20.29 18.08
C LEU A 172 -1.20 21.17 18.91
N MET A 173 -2.52 20.93 18.87
CA MET A 173 -3.48 21.62 19.73
C MET A 173 -3.23 21.36 21.22
N TRP A 174 -2.89 20.12 21.57
CA TRP A 174 -2.55 19.74 22.94
C TRP A 174 -1.28 20.46 23.43
N ASP A 175 -0.21 20.47 22.63
CA ASP A 175 1.05 21.11 22.97
C ASP A 175 0.88 22.62 23.22
N VAL A 176 -0.06 23.27 22.51
CA VAL A 176 -0.45 24.66 22.78
C VAL A 176 -1.23 24.76 24.11
N GLN A 177 -2.19 23.86 24.37
CA GLN A 177 -2.97 23.86 25.60
C GLN A 177 -2.14 23.55 26.86
N THR A 178 -1.09 22.74 26.75
CA THR A 178 -0.17 22.43 27.85
C THR A 178 0.93 23.47 28.04
N GLY A 179 0.98 24.49 27.17
CA GLY A 179 1.98 25.56 27.25
C GLY A 179 3.37 25.17 26.73
N THR A 180 3.48 24.09 25.94
CA THR A 180 4.73 23.75 25.23
C THR A 180 5.05 24.80 24.17
N TYR A 181 4.01 25.34 23.52
CA TYR A 181 4.10 26.49 22.64
C TYR A 181 3.29 27.65 23.20
N THR A 182 3.74 28.88 22.94
CA THR A 182 3.08 30.09 23.45
C THR A 182 1.72 30.32 22.82
N ASN A 183 1.58 29.98 21.54
CA ASN A 183 0.37 30.15 20.77
C ASN A 183 0.34 29.19 19.56
N ILE A 184 -0.84 29.09 18.94
CA ILE A 184 -1.04 28.23 17.78
C ILE A 184 -0.20 28.66 16.56
N TYR A 185 0.13 29.95 16.45
CA TYR A 185 0.90 30.48 15.33
C TYR A 185 2.32 29.89 15.33
N GLU A 186 3.02 30.00 16.46
CA GLU A 186 4.35 29.43 16.69
C GLU A 186 4.36 27.91 16.53
N ALA A 187 3.36 27.24 17.10
CA ALA A 187 3.22 25.79 16.99
C ALA A 187 3.03 25.34 15.53
N LEU A 188 2.18 26.03 14.78
CA LEU A 188 1.88 25.70 13.38
C LEU A 188 3.06 25.99 12.45
N THR A 189 3.80 27.08 12.67
CA THR A 189 5.03 27.39 11.92
C THR A 189 6.12 26.34 12.20
N THR A 190 6.30 25.95 13.47
CA THR A 190 7.25 24.89 13.84
C THR A 190 6.85 23.55 13.21
N PHE A 191 5.56 23.25 13.20
CA PHE A 191 5.02 22.06 12.58
C PHE A 191 5.19 22.04 11.07
N ALA A 192 4.87 23.13 10.37
CA ALA A 192 5.12 23.29 8.93
C ALA A 192 6.62 23.12 8.63
N GLY A 193 7.49 23.66 9.49
CA GLY A 193 8.94 23.49 9.40
C GLY A 193 9.44 22.05 9.56
N LYS A 194 8.64 21.10 10.06
CA LYS A 194 8.99 19.66 10.02
C LYS A 194 8.88 19.08 8.61
N TRP A 195 8.08 19.71 7.75
CA TRP A 195 7.81 19.31 6.37
C TRP A 195 8.69 20.04 5.36
N LYS A 196 9.99 20.25 5.65
CA LYS A 196 10.94 21.00 4.79
C LYS A 196 11.01 20.53 3.34
N ASN A 197 10.69 19.26 3.10
CA ASN A 197 10.68 18.66 1.76
C ASN A 197 9.45 19.06 0.93
N ASN A 198 8.43 19.65 1.55
CA ASN A 198 7.20 20.09 0.91
C ASN A 198 7.09 21.62 1.13
N ARG A 199 7.73 22.38 0.24
CA ARG A 199 7.83 23.84 0.35
C ARG A 199 6.46 24.49 0.21
N GLU A 200 5.61 23.90 -0.61
CA GLU A 200 4.27 24.36 -0.92
C GLU A 200 3.35 24.26 0.30
N PHE A 201 3.56 23.26 1.16
CA PHE A 201 2.85 23.19 2.44
C PHE A 201 3.25 24.33 3.39
N ILE A 202 4.54 24.66 3.46
CA ILE A 202 5.03 25.75 4.30
C ILE A 202 4.45 27.07 3.81
N GLU A 203 4.54 27.33 2.51
CA GLU A 203 4.02 28.54 1.87
C GLU A 203 2.51 28.68 2.05
N ALA A 204 1.73 27.59 1.91
CA ALA A 204 0.29 27.60 2.15
C ALA A 204 -0.05 27.99 3.61
N ILE A 205 0.68 27.45 4.58
CA ILE A 205 0.52 27.80 6.01
C ILE A 205 0.86 29.27 6.26
N GLU A 206 1.96 29.76 5.69
CA GLU A 206 2.39 31.15 5.81
C GLU A 206 1.36 32.12 5.18
N LEU A 207 0.81 31.79 4.00
CA LEU A 207 -0.25 32.55 3.35
C LEU A 207 -1.53 32.61 4.21
N MET A 208 -1.95 31.48 4.80
CA MET A 208 -3.09 31.46 5.71
C MET A 208 -2.82 32.30 6.97
N GLN A 209 -1.64 32.19 7.55
CA GLN A 209 -1.21 32.99 8.71
C GLN A 209 -1.22 34.49 8.39
N ALA A 210 -0.65 34.88 7.25
CA ALA A 210 -0.61 36.26 6.79
C ALA A 210 -2.00 36.82 6.45
N SER A 211 -2.94 35.96 6.01
CA SER A 211 -4.32 36.35 5.73
C SER A 211 -5.04 36.92 6.96
N LEU A 212 -4.67 36.48 8.18
CA LEU A 212 -5.26 36.99 9.43
C LEU A 212 -5.01 38.47 9.66
N GLN A 213 -3.93 39.01 9.08
CA GLN A 213 -3.56 40.43 9.18
C GLN A 213 -4.24 41.28 8.10
N GLN A 214 -4.95 40.66 7.16
CA GLN A 214 -5.64 41.33 6.06
C GLN A 214 -7.15 41.41 6.30
N THR A 215 -7.81 42.32 5.59
CA THR A 215 -9.26 42.52 5.68
C THR A 215 -9.93 42.45 4.32
N GLY A 216 -11.25 42.21 4.32
CA GLY A 216 -12.08 42.20 3.11
C GLY A 216 -11.67 41.13 2.10
N GLN A 217 -11.63 41.54 0.82
CA GLN A 217 -11.38 40.64 -0.32
C GLN A 217 -9.94 40.11 -0.34
N LYS A 218 -8.94 40.94 -0.01
CA LYS A 218 -7.53 40.52 0.02
C LYS A 218 -7.28 39.31 0.92
N ARG A 219 -7.96 39.25 2.08
CA ARG A 219 -7.89 38.07 2.96
C ARG A 219 -8.40 36.81 2.26
N MET A 220 -9.53 36.92 1.55
CA MET A 220 -10.12 35.80 0.83
C MET A 220 -9.21 35.33 -0.31
N ASP A 221 -8.61 36.27 -1.04
CA ASP A 221 -7.70 35.97 -2.14
C ASP A 221 -6.44 35.25 -1.62
N MET A 222 -5.90 35.62 -0.46
CA MET A 222 -4.76 34.91 0.16
C MET A 222 -5.13 33.48 0.62
N ILE A 223 -6.36 33.27 1.09
CA ILE A 223 -6.83 31.92 1.45
C ILE A 223 -7.01 31.07 0.20
N ASP A 224 -7.56 31.65 -0.89
CA ASP A 224 -7.66 30.99 -2.19
C ASP A 224 -6.27 30.65 -2.73
N GLU A 225 -5.30 31.56 -2.60
CA GLU A 225 -3.92 31.33 -3.03
C GLU A 225 -3.23 30.22 -2.23
N ALA A 226 -3.44 30.15 -0.92
CA ALA A 226 -2.92 29.04 -0.10
C ALA A 226 -3.42 27.67 -0.59
N VAL A 227 -4.66 27.60 -1.08
CA VAL A 227 -5.22 26.37 -1.67
C VAL A 227 -4.63 26.11 -3.06
N ASN A 228 -4.47 27.15 -3.89
CA ASN A 228 -3.89 26.99 -5.23
C ASN A 228 -2.43 26.51 -5.16
N VAL A 229 -1.61 27.13 -4.31
CA VAL A 229 -0.18 26.78 -4.12
C VAL A 229 -0.01 25.30 -3.78
N ILE A 230 -0.84 24.75 -2.88
CA ILE A 230 -0.72 23.33 -2.51
C ILE A 230 -1.23 22.39 -3.61
N LEU A 231 -2.26 22.78 -4.37
CA LEU A 231 -2.79 21.99 -5.49
C LEU A 231 -1.83 21.99 -6.68
N ASP A 232 -1.30 23.15 -7.06
CA ASP A 232 -0.30 23.30 -8.12
C ASP A 232 1.01 22.62 -7.75
N GLY A 233 1.44 22.74 -6.49
CA GLY A 233 2.54 21.98 -5.92
C GLY A 233 2.38 20.48 -6.07
N SER A 234 1.18 19.95 -5.77
CA SER A 234 0.87 18.53 -5.97
C SER A 234 0.98 18.11 -7.43
N ARG A 235 0.51 18.96 -8.36
CA ARG A 235 0.58 18.70 -9.80
C ARG A 235 2.02 18.63 -10.29
N GLU A 236 2.86 19.60 -9.95
CA GLU A 236 4.26 19.62 -10.39
C GLU A 236 5.07 18.50 -9.74
N ASN A 237 4.83 18.20 -8.46
CA ASN A 237 5.45 17.07 -7.77
C ASN A 237 5.10 15.73 -8.43
N ALA A 238 3.87 15.54 -8.91
CA ALA A 238 3.49 14.34 -9.64
C ALA A 238 4.17 14.21 -11.00
N LYS A 239 4.31 15.32 -11.74
CA LYS A 239 5.06 15.36 -13.00
C LYS A 239 6.51 14.95 -12.80
N HIS A 240 7.20 15.57 -11.84
CA HIS A 240 8.59 15.20 -11.51
C HIS A 240 8.73 13.76 -11.01
N TYR A 241 7.72 13.26 -10.29
CA TYR A 241 7.72 11.88 -9.84
C TYR A 241 7.64 10.89 -11.00
N VAL A 242 6.75 11.12 -11.98
CA VAL A 242 6.65 10.28 -13.19
C VAL A 242 7.98 10.24 -13.96
N GLU A 243 8.62 11.39 -14.14
CA GLU A 243 9.94 11.47 -14.78
C GLU A 243 10.98 10.63 -14.04
N LYS A 244 10.99 10.71 -12.70
CA LYS A 244 11.92 9.96 -11.84
C LYS A 244 11.60 8.47 -11.76
N LEU A 245 10.35 8.05 -11.99
CA LEU A 245 9.93 6.65 -11.96
C LEU A 245 10.45 5.85 -13.15
N ARG A 246 10.73 6.49 -14.29
CA ARG A 246 11.08 5.80 -15.54
C ARG A 246 12.30 4.88 -15.40
N MET A 247 13.39 5.40 -14.82
CA MET A 247 14.64 4.64 -14.64
C MET A 247 14.45 3.46 -13.68
N PRO A 248 13.88 3.63 -12.47
CA PRO A 248 13.63 2.50 -11.59
C PRO A 248 12.69 1.44 -12.13
N ILE A 249 11.69 1.80 -12.94
CA ILE A 249 10.83 0.82 -13.60
C ILE A 249 11.64 -0.03 -14.58
N MET A 250 12.55 0.59 -15.35
CA MET A 250 13.45 -0.17 -16.21
C MET A 250 14.37 -1.09 -15.41
N VAL A 251 14.85 -0.66 -14.24
CA VAL A 251 15.65 -1.53 -13.35
C VAL A 251 14.81 -2.69 -12.80
N ILE A 252 13.57 -2.44 -12.36
CA ILE A 252 12.65 -3.48 -11.89
C ILE A 252 12.33 -4.45 -13.03
N HIS A 253 12.16 -3.97 -14.26
CA HIS A 253 11.97 -4.81 -15.44
C HIS A 253 13.22 -5.66 -15.74
N ALA A 254 14.40 -5.03 -15.77
CA ALA A 254 15.64 -5.72 -16.07
C ALA A 254 16.00 -6.75 -15.00
N MET A 255 15.89 -6.40 -13.72
CA MET A 255 16.20 -7.32 -12.61
C MET A 255 15.09 -8.32 -12.35
N GLY A 256 13.83 -7.91 -12.42
CA GLY A 256 12.69 -8.76 -12.06
C GLY A 256 12.18 -9.63 -13.20
N ILE A 257 12.50 -9.31 -14.44
CA ILE A 257 12.11 -10.11 -15.60
C ILE A 257 13.37 -10.57 -16.35
N ILE A 258 14.12 -9.66 -16.98
CA ILE A 258 15.18 -10.05 -17.94
C ILE A 258 16.29 -10.92 -17.31
N LEU A 259 16.82 -10.53 -16.16
CA LEU A 259 17.91 -11.22 -15.48
C LEU A 259 17.53 -12.67 -15.08
N PRO A 260 16.38 -12.91 -14.42
CA PRO A 260 15.88 -14.26 -14.17
C PRO A 260 15.72 -15.04 -15.45
N VAL A 261 15.19 -14.39 -16.50
CA VAL A 261 14.95 -15.05 -17.77
C VAL A 261 16.24 -15.59 -18.38
N MET A 262 17.25 -14.74 -18.49
CA MET A 262 18.56 -15.15 -19.01
C MET A 262 19.21 -16.22 -18.13
N GLY A 263 19.13 -16.04 -16.81
CA GLY A 263 19.72 -16.95 -15.85
C GLY A 263 19.09 -18.33 -15.84
N LEU A 264 17.75 -18.40 -15.82
CA LEU A 264 16.97 -19.63 -15.83
C LEU A 264 17.15 -20.42 -17.13
N VAL A 265 17.24 -19.75 -18.28
CA VAL A 265 17.53 -20.42 -19.56
C VAL A 265 18.94 -21.01 -19.59
N MET A 266 19.92 -20.33 -18.98
CA MET A 266 21.31 -20.81 -18.92
C MET A 266 21.54 -21.84 -17.83
N PHE A 267 20.67 -21.92 -16.81
CA PHE A 267 20.93 -22.74 -15.63
C PHE A 267 21.10 -24.24 -15.93
N PRO A 268 20.27 -24.91 -16.76
CA PRO A 268 20.49 -26.30 -17.09
C PRO A 268 21.91 -26.57 -17.62
N ILE A 269 22.43 -25.67 -18.45
CA ILE A 269 23.79 -25.75 -18.99
C ILE A 269 24.81 -25.58 -17.87
N VAL A 270 24.67 -24.55 -17.04
CA VAL A 270 25.56 -24.29 -15.89
C VAL A 270 25.59 -25.48 -14.93
N SER A 271 24.43 -26.09 -14.67
CA SER A 271 24.30 -27.24 -13.77
C SER A 271 25.09 -28.46 -14.25
N VAL A 272 25.13 -28.71 -15.57
CA VAL A 272 25.91 -29.79 -16.17
C VAL A 272 27.41 -29.55 -16.02
N PHE A 273 27.88 -28.32 -16.26
CA PHE A 273 29.31 -28.04 -16.26
C PHE A 273 29.89 -27.82 -14.86
N LEU A 274 29.13 -27.19 -13.95
CA LEU A 274 29.59 -26.84 -12.61
C LEU A 274 29.06 -27.78 -11.51
N GLY A 275 28.14 -28.69 -11.83
CA GLY A 275 27.56 -29.63 -10.85
C GLY A 275 26.79 -28.94 -9.72
N THR A 276 26.18 -27.78 -9.99
CA THR A 276 25.51 -26.95 -8.98
C THR A 276 24.17 -27.54 -8.56
N ASP A 277 23.90 -27.57 -7.26
CA ASP A 277 22.63 -28.04 -6.73
C ASP A 277 21.47 -27.08 -7.02
N PRO A 278 20.23 -27.59 -7.22
CA PRO A 278 19.04 -26.76 -7.41
C PRO A 278 18.78 -25.75 -6.27
N VAL A 279 19.32 -26.03 -5.07
CA VAL A 279 19.23 -25.14 -3.90
C VAL A 279 19.87 -23.77 -4.20
N PHE A 280 20.97 -23.72 -4.96
CA PHE A 280 21.59 -22.45 -5.33
C PHE A 280 20.70 -21.63 -6.27
N LEU A 281 20.00 -22.29 -7.21
CA LEU A 281 19.01 -21.64 -8.06
C LEU A 281 17.89 -21.04 -7.22
N PHE A 282 17.29 -21.84 -6.32
CA PHE A 282 16.22 -21.41 -5.43
C PHE A 282 16.66 -20.19 -4.58
N VAL A 283 17.83 -20.23 -3.94
CA VAL A 283 18.30 -19.11 -3.12
C VAL A 283 18.59 -17.86 -3.95
N ALA A 284 19.22 -18.01 -5.12
CA ALA A 284 19.55 -16.86 -5.96
C ALA A 284 18.29 -16.16 -6.51
N TYR A 285 17.32 -16.93 -7.02
CA TYR A 285 16.15 -16.39 -7.69
C TYR A 285 14.95 -16.19 -6.79
N ASP A 286 14.62 -17.10 -5.87
CA ASP A 286 13.42 -17.00 -5.01
C ASP A 286 13.71 -16.28 -3.68
N VAL A 287 14.98 -16.00 -3.35
CA VAL A 287 15.31 -15.29 -2.10
C VAL A 287 16.05 -13.99 -2.37
N LEU A 288 17.24 -14.06 -2.95
CA LEU A 288 18.12 -12.90 -3.08
C LEU A 288 17.51 -11.83 -4.02
N LEU A 289 16.97 -12.25 -5.15
CA LEU A 289 16.45 -11.34 -6.16
C LEU A 289 15.16 -10.62 -5.70
N PRO A 290 14.12 -11.30 -5.18
CA PRO A 290 12.94 -10.67 -4.58
C PRO A 290 13.29 -9.67 -3.47
N ILE A 291 14.28 -9.99 -2.63
CA ILE A 291 14.78 -9.08 -1.60
C ILE A 291 15.42 -7.85 -2.25
N ALA A 292 16.27 -8.01 -3.25
CA ALA A 292 16.89 -6.90 -3.97
C ALA A 292 15.83 -6.01 -4.66
N LEU A 293 14.84 -6.61 -5.34
CA LEU A 293 13.72 -5.88 -5.94
C LEU A 293 12.93 -5.12 -4.88
N PHE A 294 12.66 -5.74 -3.74
CA PHE A 294 11.98 -5.09 -2.63
C PHE A 294 12.76 -3.85 -2.18
N PHE A 295 14.08 -3.94 -1.96
CA PHE A 295 14.90 -2.79 -1.59
C PHE A 295 14.93 -1.69 -2.66
N ILE A 296 14.98 -2.05 -3.94
CA ILE A 296 14.93 -1.07 -5.03
C ILE A 296 13.57 -0.36 -5.02
N ILE A 297 12.46 -1.10 -4.96
CA ILE A 297 11.12 -0.52 -4.87
C ILE A 297 11.04 0.42 -3.66
N GLN A 298 11.59 0.02 -2.51
CA GLN A 298 11.67 0.87 -1.32
C GLN A 298 12.41 2.18 -1.55
N GLU A 299 13.47 2.17 -2.36
CA GLU A 299 14.21 3.36 -2.72
C GLU A 299 13.38 4.29 -3.60
N VAL A 300 12.71 3.72 -4.61
CA VAL A 300 11.75 4.43 -5.46
C VAL A 300 10.62 5.02 -4.64
N MET A 301 10.25 4.32 -3.55
CA MET A 301 9.13 4.73 -2.74
C MET A 301 9.33 6.10 -2.07
N LYS A 302 10.57 6.56 -1.91
CA LYS A 302 10.87 7.88 -1.33
C LYS A 302 10.41 9.04 -2.19
N LEU A 303 10.16 8.80 -3.47
CA LEU A 303 9.93 9.86 -4.45
C LEU A 303 8.44 10.18 -4.64
N ARG A 304 7.52 9.40 -4.03
CA ARG A 304 6.09 9.60 -4.25
C ARG A 304 5.63 10.94 -3.69
N PRO A 305 4.90 11.72 -4.51
CA PRO A 305 4.34 12.98 -4.08
C PRO A 305 3.28 12.74 -2.99
N ALA A 306 3.12 13.75 -2.12
CA ALA A 306 1.92 13.86 -1.31
C ALA A 306 0.71 13.87 -2.26
N THR A 307 -0.07 12.79 -2.24
CA THR A 307 -1.28 12.60 -3.06
C THR A 307 -2.49 12.64 -2.16
N PHE A 308 -3.69 12.64 -2.73
CA PHE A 308 -4.91 12.81 -1.95
C PHE A 308 -5.17 11.64 -0.99
N SER A 309 -5.75 11.95 0.17
CA SER A 309 -6.05 10.97 1.21
C SER A 309 -6.97 9.86 0.70
N GLN A 310 -6.82 8.67 1.25
CA GLN A 310 -7.77 7.58 1.00
C GLN A 310 -9.13 7.92 1.61
N ILE A 311 -10.20 7.64 0.85
CA ILE A 311 -11.57 7.78 1.34
C ILE A 311 -11.78 6.81 2.50
N ASN A 312 -12.08 7.37 3.67
CA ASN A 312 -12.39 6.58 4.85
C ASN A 312 -13.77 5.95 4.70
N ILE A 313 -13.79 4.63 4.66
CA ILE A 313 -15.05 3.88 4.57
C ILE A 313 -15.55 3.40 5.93
N GLU A 314 -14.75 3.41 7.01
CA GLU A 314 -14.99 2.66 8.26
C GLU A 314 -16.37 2.90 8.90
N ASN A 315 -17.00 4.06 8.66
CA ASN A 315 -18.32 4.42 9.18
C ASN A 315 -19.50 3.96 8.30
N SER A 316 -19.23 3.26 7.20
CA SER A 316 -20.27 2.77 6.29
C SER A 316 -21.02 1.56 6.89
N PRO A 317 -22.37 1.58 6.92
CA PRO A 317 -23.18 0.55 7.59
C PRO A 317 -23.07 -0.84 6.92
N ASP A 318 -22.74 -0.89 5.63
CA ASP A 318 -22.67 -2.13 4.84
C ASP A 318 -21.28 -2.79 4.81
N ILE A 319 -20.31 -2.31 5.60
CA ILE A 319 -18.94 -2.86 5.55
C ILE A 319 -18.90 -4.26 6.16
N PRO A 320 -18.40 -5.26 5.44
CA PRO A 320 -18.10 -6.55 6.05
C PRO A 320 -16.92 -6.45 7.03
N PRO A 321 -16.93 -7.17 8.17
CA PRO A 321 -15.80 -7.18 9.10
C PRO A 321 -14.49 -7.64 8.44
N LYS A 322 -13.35 -7.13 8.93
CA LYS A 322 -12.01 -7.45 8.39
C LYS A 322 -11.82 -8.97 8.27
N GLY A 323 -11.48 -9.44 7.07
CA GLY A 323 -11.26 -10.87 6.77
C GLY A 323 -12.49 -11.78 6.73
N LYS A 324 -13.72 -11.23 6.74
CA LYS A 324 -14.97 -11.99 6.59
C LYS A 324 -15.73 -11.58 5.33
N TYR A 325 -16.46 -12.53 4.73
CA TYR A 325 -17.31 -12.29 3.56
C TYR A 325 -18.75 -12.68 3.90
N PRO A 326 -19.73 -11.81 3.61
CA PRO A 326 -21.13 -12.11 3.86
C PRO A 326 -21.64 -13.03 2.75
N VAL A 327 -21.91 -14.30 3.07
CA VAL A 327 -22.61 -15.23 2.17
C VAL A 327 -24.06 -15.33 2.63
N ILE A 328 -24.99 -15.16 1.71
CA ILE A 328 -26.42 -15.35 1.97
C ILE A 328 -26.77 -16.79 1.64
N ILE A 329 -27.00 -17.62 2.65
CA ILE A 329 -27.46 -19.01 2.49
C ILE A 329 -28.85 -19.09 3.15
N GLY A 330 -29.89 -19.39 2.35
CA GLY A 330 -31.26 -19.53 2.86
C GLY A 330 -31.83 -18.26 3.52
N GLY A 331 -31.48 -17.06 3.02
CA GLY A 331 -31.99 -15.78 3.54
C GLY A 331 -31.31 -15.26 4.81
N LYS A 332 -30.40 -16.03 5.44
CA LYS A 332 -29.57 -15.58 6.57
C LYS A 332 -28.15 -15.24 6.09
N LYS A 333 -27.62 -14.10 6.59
CA LYS A 333 -26.24 -13.66 6.32
C LYS A 333 -25.27 -14.42 7.22
N TYR A 334 -24.50 -15.35 6.65
CA TYR A 334 -23.39 -16.01 7.34
C TYR A 334 -22.08 -15.30 7.01
N MET A 335 -21.27 -15.01 8.04
CA MET A 335 -19.97 -14.37 7.86
C MET A 335 -18.87 -15.42 7.91
N ILE A 336 -18.36 -15.81 6.74
CA ILE A 336 -17.34 -16.86 6.65
C ILE A 336 -15.96 -16.23 6.82
N PRO A 337 -15.08 -16.76 7.69
CA PRO A 337 -13.69 -16.30 7.81
C PRO A 337 -12.85 -16.81 6.62
N LEU A 338 -12.47 -15.91 5.72
CA LEU A 338 -11.84 -16.29 4.44
C LEU A 338 -10.44 -16.85 4.61
N LYS A 339 -9.73 -16.44 5.66
CA LYS A 339 -8.35 -16.90 5.91
C LYS A 339 -8.29 -18.42 6.02
N TYR A 340 -9.22 -19.04 6.77
CA TYR A 340 -9.24 -20.49 6.93
C TYR A 340 -9.64 -21.18 5.64
N VAL A 341 -10.64 -20.65 4.91
CA VAL A 341 -11.05 -21.18 3.61
C VAL A 341 -9.90 -21.18 2.61
N ALA A 342 -9.17 -20.08 2.51
CA ALA A 342 -8.03 -19.95 1.61
C ALA A 342 -6.89 -20.91 1.97
N ILE A 343 -6.56 -21.02 3.27
CA ILE A 343 -5.56 -21.97 3.76
C ILE A 343 -5.99 -23.41 3.45
N THR A 344 -7.27 -23.76 3.66
CA THR A 344 -7.77 -25.10 3.33
C THR A 344 -7.69 -25.39 1.84
N ILE A 345 -8.01 -24.42 0.98
CA ILE A 345 -7.91 -24.58 -0.48
C ILE A 345 -6.45 -24.80 -0.88
N THR A 346 -5.52 -23.98 -0.36
CA THR A 346 -4.08 -24.14 -0.64
C THR A 346 -3.56 -25.50 -0.16
N ILE A 347 -3.88 -25.91 1.07
CA ILE A 347 -3.43 -27.20 1.62
C ILE A 347 -3.99 -28.38 0.83
N ILE A 348 -5.28 -28.34 0.46
CA ILE A 348 -5.90 -29.43 -0.30
C ILE A 348 -5.27 -29.54 -1.69
N ILE A 349 -5.19 -28.43 -2.44
CA ILE A 349 -4.68 -28.45 -3.82
C ILE A 349 -3.19 -28.80 -3.82
N SER A 350 -2.37 -28.12 -3.02
CA SER A 350 -0.93 -28.40 -2.98
C SER A 350 -0.63 -29.77 -2.38
N GLY A 351 -1.44 -30.24 -1.43
CA GLY A 351 -1.33 -31.59 -0.86
C GLY A 351 -1.61 -32.69 -1.89
N ILE A 352 -2.62 -32.52 -2.75
CA ILE A 352 -2.86 -33.42 -3.89
C ILE A 352 -1.64 -33.45 -4.80
N GLY A 353 -1.07 -32.29 -5.12
CA GLY A 353 0.14 -32.20 -5.94
C GLY A 353 1.34 -32.95 -5.33
N MET A 354 1.52 -32.90 -4.01
CA MET A 354 2.59 -33.62 -3.31
C MET A 354 2.40 -35.15 -3.28
N MET A 355 1.17 -35.65 -3.40
CA MET A 355 0.89 -37.10 -3.41
C MET A 355 1.07 -37.74 -4.79
N LEU A 356 1.12 -36.93 -5.85
CA LEU A 356 1.32 -37.39 -7.22
C LEU A 356 2.80 -37.66 -7.52
N PRO A 357 3.12 -38.41 -8.59
CA PRO A 357 4.49 -38.54 -9.07
C PRO A 357 5.13 -37.17 -9.36
N ARG A 358 6.44 -37.06 -9.16
CA ARG A 358 7.22 -35.81 -9.29
C ARG A 358 7.43 -35.42 -10.76
N ASP A 359 6.32 -35.10 -11.43
CA ASP A 359 6.27 -34.69 -12.83
C ASP A 359 5.84 -33.23 -12.95
N ILE A 360 5.92 -32.65 -14.15
CA ILE A 360 5.53 -31.27 -14.45
C ILE A 360 4.10 -30.95 -13.96
N TYR A 361 3.15 -31.87 -14.15
CA TYR A 361 1.76 -31.67 -13.73
C TYR A 361 1.61 -31.54 -12.20
N SER A 362 2.40 -32.28 -11.44
CA SER A 362 2.40 -32.19 -9.97
C SER A 362 2.92 -30.83 -9.51
N ALA A 363 3.97 -30.30 -10.15
CA ALA A 363 4.48 -28.95 -9.89
C ALA A 363 3.42 -27.88 -10.19
N LEU A 364 2.73 -27.99 -11.33
CA LEU A 364 1.63 -27.07 -11.69
C LEU A 364 0.48 -27.11 -10.67
N ILE A 365 0.11 -28.27 -10.15
CA ILE A 365 -0.92 -28.40 -9.12
C ILE A 365 -0.47 -27.75 -7.81
N ILE A 366 0.78 -27.96 -7.39
CA ILE A 366 1.34 -27.30 -6.20
C ILE A 366 1.27 -25.77 -6.35
N LEU A 367 1.73 -25.25 -7.49
CA LEU A 367 1.69 -23.82 -7.81
C LEU A 367 0.27 -23.27 -7.92
N ALA A 368 -0.68 -24.08 -8.42
CA ALA A 368 -2.09 -23.71 -8.45
C ALA A 368 -2.65 -23.50 -7.04
N GLY A 369 -2.30 -24.38 -6.08
CA GLY A 369 -2.70 -24.21 -4.69
C GLY A 369 -2.11 -22.95 -4.04
N LEU A 370 -0.84 -22.65 -4.35
CA LEU A 370 -0.13 -21.46 -3.86
C LEU A 370 -0.61 -20.15 -4.52
N SER A 371 -1.18 -20.21 -5.73
CA SER A 371 -1.69 -19.02 -6.44
C SER A 371 -3.18 -18.79 -6.18
N ILE A 372 -4.01 -19.82 -6.36
CA ILE A 372 -5.47 -19.72 -6.32
C ILE A 372 -5.97 -19.43 -4.90
N GLY A 373 -5.44 -20.11 -3.88
CA GLY A 373 -5.86 -19.91 -2.49
C GLY A 373 -5.68 -18.47 -2.02
N PRO A 374 -4.45 -17.91 -2.06
CA PRO A 374 -4.19 -16.50 -1.73
C PRO A 374 -4.91 -15.54 -2.68
N GLY A 375 -5.01 -15.87 -3.97
CA GLY A 375 -5.70 -15.04 -4.98
C GLY A 375 -7.18 -14.83 -4.65
N ILE A 376 -7.90 -15.91 -4.35
CA ILE A 376 -9.32 -15.87 -3.93
C ILE A 376 -9.48 -15.10 -2.62
N TYR A 377 -8.62 -15.35 -1.63
CA TYR A 377 -8.63 -14.62 -0.36
C TYR A 377 -8.53 -13.11 -0.60
N PHE A 378 -7.56 -12.68 -1.39
CA PHE A 378 -7.32 -11.27 -1.62
C PHE A 378 -8.46 -10.60 -2.38
N ILE A 379 -9.03 -11.23 -3.42
CA ILE A 379 -10.17 -10.66 -4.16
C ILE A 379 -11.42 -10.57 -3.27
N LEU A 380 -11.84 -11.68 -2.66
CA LEU A 380 -13.08 -11.70 -1.90
C LEU A 380 -13.01 -10.84 -0.63
N SER A 381 -11.83 -10.71 -0.01
CA SER A 381 -11.65 -9.86 1.16
C SER A 381 -11.68 -8.37 0.84
N SER A 382 -11.30 -7.96 -0.38
CA SER A 382 -11.12 -6.56 -0.77
C SER A 382 -12.25 -6.02 -1.65
N ALA A 383 -12.83 -6.83 -2.54
CA ALA A 383 -13.81 -6.37 -3.53
C ALA A 383 -15.04 -5.67 -2.93
N PRO A 384 -15.70 -6.18 -1.86
CA PRO A 384 -16.85 -5.48 -1.26
C PRO A 384 -16.46 -4.12 -0.66
N ARG A 385 -15.25 -4.01 -0.09
CA ARG A 385 -14.76 -2.75 0.47
C ARG A 385 -14.43 -1.74 -0.62
N LEU A 386 -13.87 -2.21 -1.73
CA LEU A 386 -13.57 -1.39 -2.90
C LEU A 386 -14.86 -0.83 -3.52
N ASP A 387 -15.92 -1.63 -3.62
CA ASP A 387 -17.23 -1.20 -4.12
C ASP A 387 -17.86 -0.11 -3.24
N ILE A 388 -17.82 -0.28 -1.90
CA ILE A 388 -18.27 0.76 -0.96
C ILE A 388 -17.43 2.03 -1.14
N ARG A 389 -16.10 1.91 -1.24
CA ARG A 389 -15.22 3.06 -1.44
C ARG A 389 -15.54 3.80 -2.74
N GLN A 390 -15.77 3.08 -3.83
CA GLN A 390 -16.13 3.69 -5.11
C GLN A 390 -17.50 4.38 -5.05
N LYS A 391 -18.46 3.81 -4.32
CA LYS A 391 -19.75 4.46 -4.07
C LYS A 391 -19.58 5.77 -3.30
N VAL A 392 -18.75 5.79 -2.25
CA VAL A 392 -18.45 7.01 -1.48
C VAL A 392 -17.70 8.04 -2.35
N ARG A 393 -16.73 7.60 -3.16
CA ARG A 393 -16.02 8.46 -4.13
C ARG A 393 -16.99 9.15 -5.09
N ASN A 394 -17.91 8.38 -5.68
CA ASN A 394 -18.91 8.91 -6.59
C ASN A 394 -19.86 9.90 -5.89
N ILE A 395 -20.23 9.63 -4.63
CA ILE A 395 -21.02 10.55 -3.80
C ILE A 395 -20.29 11.88 -3.61
N GLU A 396 -18.98 11.86 -3.30
CA GLU A 396 -18.17 13.08 -3.10
C GLU A 396 -18.02 13.88 -4.40
N LEU A 397 -17.81 13.20 -5.54
CA LEU A 397 -17.77 13.82 -6.86
C LEU A 397 -19.08 14.53 -7.21
N GLU A 398 -20.21 13.82 -7.05
CA GLU A 398 -21.54 14.40 -7.32
C GLU A 398 -21.89 15.51 -6.32
N PHE A 399 -21.43 15.40 -5.07
CA PHE A 399 -21.65 16.40 -4.04
C PHE A 399 -21.01 17.73 -4.38
N THR A 400 -19.84 17.74 -5.02
CA THR A 400 -19.16 18.96 -5.48
C THR A 400 -20.07 19.79 -6.41
N GLU A 401 -20.72 19.13 -7.37
CA GLU A 401 -21.67 19.76 -8.29
C GLU A 401 -22.97 20.16 -7.58
N ALA A 402 -23.50 19.30 -6.72
CA ALA A 402 -24.71 19.59 -5.96
C ALA A 402 -24.55 20.82 -5.05
N LEU A 403 -23.38 20.94 -4.41
CA LEU A 403 -23.02 22.07 -3.56
C LEU A 403 -22.89 23.37 -4.36
N PHE A 404 -22.31 23.32 -5.56
CA PHE A 404 -22.25 24.45 -6.48
C PHE A 404 -23.65 24.94 -6.84
N GLN A 405 -24.53 24.02 -7.27
CA GLN A 405 -25.89 24.35 -7.70
C GLN A 405 -26.72 24.91 -6.55
N LEU A 406 -26.59 24.36 -5.35
CA LEU A 406 -27.27 24.86 -4.16
C LEU A 406 -26.75 26.26 -3.78
N GLY A 407 -25.43 26.42 -3.71
CA GLY A 407 -24.79 27.72 -3.42
C GLY A 407 -25.23 28.79 -4.40
N ASN A 408 -25.19 28.50 -5.70
CA ASN A 408 -25.60 29.43 -6.75
C ASN A 408 -27.10 29.78 -6.72
N ARG A 409 -27.97 28.93 -6.13
CA ARG A 409 -29.39 29.27 -5.94
C ARG A 409 -29.62 30.10 -4.69
N ILE A 410 -28.88 29.80 -3.62
CA ILE A 410 -28.90 30.58 -2.39
C ILE A 410 -28.34 31.99 -2.63
N SER A 411 -27.36 32.14 -3.53
CA SER A 411 -26.77 33.43 -3.92
C SER A 411 -27.78 34.40 -4.53
N THR A 412 -28.83 33.90 -5.19
CA THR A 412 -29.88 34.73 -5.79
C THR A 412 -30.91 35.22 -4.77
N GLY A 413 -30.67 35.04 -3.48
CA GLY A 413 -31.58 35.43 -2.40
C GLY A 413 -32.79 34.52 -2.24
N ALA A 414 -32.81 33.35 -2.89
CA ALA A 414 -33.92 32.40 -2.74
C ALA A 414 -33.91 31.80 -1.32
N PRO A 415 -35.08 31.61 -0.68
CA PRO A 415 -35.19 30.84 0.55
C PRO A 415 -34.55 29.46 0.39
N ILE A 416 -33.88 28.97 1.44
CA ILE A 416 -33.08 27.74 1.40
C ILE A 416 -33.88 26.54 0.88
N GLU A 417 -35.17 26.43 1.23
CA GLU A 417 -36.06 25.35 0.76
C GLU A 417 -36.31 25.41 -0.76
N ILE A 418 -36.58 26.62 -1.27
CA ILE A 418 -36.79 26.86 -2.70
C ILE A 418 -35.48 26.67 -3.47
N ALA A 419 -34.37 27.10 -2.90
CA ALA A 419 -33.05 26.88 -3.45
C ALA A 419 -32.69 25.39 -3.50
N LEU A 420 -33.01 24.64 -2.44
CA LEU A 420 -32.81 23.20 -2.35
C LEU A 420 -33.66 22.45 -3.38
N GLU A 421 -34.96 22.77 -3.48
CA GLU A 421 -35.82 22.21 -4.52
C GLU A 421 -35.33 22.54 -5.94
N GLY A 422 -34.95 23.81 -6.17
CA GLY A 422 -34.43 24.28 -7.44
C GLY A 422 -33.11 23.62 -7.84
N SER A 423 -32.23 23.35 -6.88
CA SER A 423 -30.95 22.66 -7.11
C SER A 423 -31.18 21.20 -7.55
N MET A 424 -32.12 20.49 -6.91
CA MET A 424 -32.49 19.11 -7.27
C MET A 424 -33.00 18.97 -8.70
N ARG A 425 -33.59 20.03 -9.28
CA ARG A 425 -34.01 20.03 -10.68
C ARG A 425 -32.83 20.07 -11.66
N ARG A 426 -31.66 20.58 -11.24
CA ARG A 426 -30.44 20.62 -12.06
C ARG A 426 -29.58 19.36 -11.89
N ILE A 427 -29.58 18.75 -10.71
CA ILE A 427 -28.86 17.49 -10.42
C ILE A 427 -29.71 16.23 -10.61
N ARG A 428 -30.69 16.25 -11.52
CA ARG A 428 -31.72 15.19 -11.66
C ARG A 428 -31.17 13.78 -11.80
N ASN A 429 -30.01 13.64 -12.46
CA ASN A 429 -29.39 12.37 -12.81
C ASN A 429 -28.37 11.88 -11.77
N LEU A 430 -28.08 12.68 -10.74
CA LEU A 430 -27.08 12.36 -9.73
C LEU A 430 -27.70 11.57 -8.58
N LYS A 431 -26.99 10.58 -8.05
CA LYS A 431 -27.41 9.81 -6.87
C LYS A 431 -27.46 10.68 -5.61
N ILE A 432 -26.62 11.71 -5.52
CA ILE A 432 -26.61 12.65 -4.39
C ILE A 432 -27.92 13.44 -4.25
N ARG A 433 -28.76 13.48 -5.30
CA ARG A 433 -30.08 14.14 -5.26
C ARG A 433 -30.94 13.63 -4.10
N SER A 434 -30.90 12.33 -3.79
CA SER A 434 -31.70 11.78 -2.69
C SER A 434 -31.27 12.31 -1.32
N LEU A 435 -30.03 12.78 -1.17
CA LEU A 435 -29.56 13.46 0.05
C LEU A 435 -30.32 14.77 0.22
N PHE A 436 -30.40 15.58 -0.83
CA PHE A 436 -31.12 16.86 -0.83
C PHE A 436 -32.63 16.66 -0.71
N GLN A 437 -33.18 15.62 -1.35
CA GLN A 437 -34.59 15.29 -1.25
C GLN A 437 -34.96 14.97 0.18
N ARG A 438 -34.17 14.13 0.85
CA ARG A 438 -34.42 13.73 2.23
C ARG A 438 -34.28 14.90 3.20
N ALA A 439 -33.30 15.77 2.98
CA ALA A 439 -33.18 17.00 3.75
C ALA A 439 -34.42 17.90 3.55
N LEU A 440 -34.91 18.06 2.32
CA LEU A 440 -36.11 18.84 2.04
C LEU A 440 -37.37 18.22 2.68
N GLU A 441 -37.52 16.90 2.62
CA GLU A 441 -38.61 16.17 3.30
C GLU A 441 -38.54 16.36 4.82
N ASN A 442 -37.34 16.34 5.40
CA ASN A 442 -37.15 16.61 6.82
C ASN A 442 -37.58 18.03 7.21
N MET A 443 -37.28 19.03 6.38
CA MET A 443 -37.70 20.41 6.60
C MET A 443 -39.23 20.55 6.49
N ARG A 444 -39.83 19.99 5.42
CA ARG A 444 -41.28 20.12 5.15
C ARG A 444 -42.16 19.32 6.09
N ASN A 445 -41.79 18.07 6.38
CA ASN A 445 -42.66 17.14 7.10
C ASN A 445 -42.45 17.19 8.62
N PHE A 446 -41.26 17.61 9.08
CA PHE A 446 -40.92 17.63 10.51
C PHE A 446 -40.55 19.03 11.03
N GLY A 447 -40.65 20.08 10.21
CA GLY A 447 -40.35 21.45 10.62
C GLY A 447 -38.88 21.66 11.01
N MET A 448 -37.98 20.81 10.54
CA MET A 448 -36.57 20.88 10.89
C MET A 448 -35.89 22.09 10.25
N THR A 449 -34.99 22.74 10.98
CA THR A 449 -34.06 23.72 10.39
C THR A 449 -33.13 23.06 9.37
N PHE A 450 -32.54 23.85 8.48
CA PHE A 450 -31.53 23.37 7.52
C PHE A 450 -30.41 22.57 8.22
N GLN A 451 -29.89 23.06 9.35
CA GLN A 451 -28.84 22.34 10.09
C GLN A 451 -29.32 20.96 10.55
N THR A 452 -30.46 20.89 11.22
CA THR A 452 -31.03 19.63 11.75
C THR A 452 -31.45 18.68 10.63
N ALA A 453 -31.95 19.19 9.51
CA ALA A 453 -32.38 18.35 8.39
C ALA A 453 -31.25 17.53 7.79
N PHE A 454 -30.02 18.05 7.80
CA PHE A 454 -28.82 17.35 7.34
C PHE A 454 -28.08 16.59 8.46
N LEU A 455 -27.97 17.18 9.65
CA LEU A 455 -27.01 16.76 10.69
C LEU A 455 -27.62 16.14 11.95
N ASP A 456 -28.94 16.00 12.05
CA ASP A 456 -29.58 15.32 13.18
C ASP A 456 -29.06 13.88 13.33
N GLU A 457 -28.83 13.42 14.56
CA GLU A 457 -28.22 12.12 14.86
C GLU A 457 -29.10 10.92 14.47
N LYS A 458 -30.42 11.09 14.40
CA LYS A 458 -31.37 10.01 14.13
C LYS A 458 -32.01 10.10 12.75
N ARG A 459 -32.24 11.32 12.26
CA ARG A 459 -33.01 11.58 11.03
C ARG A 459 -32.26 12.40 9.99
N GLY A 460 -31.05 12.86 10.28
CA GLY A 460 -30.25 13.68 9.37
C GLY A 460 -30.02 13.00 8.02
N ALA A 461 -30.13 13.75 6.93
CA ALA A 461 -29.92 13.22 5.59
C ALA A 461 -28.54 12.57 5.41
N VAL A 462 -27.50 13.10 6.08
CA VAL A 462 -26.12 12.62 5.98
C VAL A 462 -25.92 11.22 6.58
N ILE A 463 -26.82 10.73 7.45
CA ILE A 463 -26.72 9.36 8.01
C ILE A 463 -26.73 8.30 6.90
N PHE A 464 -27.45 8.56 5.81
CA PHE A 464 -27.60 7.63 4.69
C PHE A 464 -26.45 7.71 3.68
N TYR A 465 -25.49 8.61 3.89
CA TYR A 465 -24.36 8.87 2.99
C TYR A 465 -23.07 8.85 3.82
N PRO A 466 -22.34 7.73 3.85
CA PRO A 466 -21.20 7.55 4.73
C PRO A 466 -19.93 8.23 4.16
N SER A 467 -19.99 9.55 4.00
CA SER A 467 -18.84 10.40 3.67
C SER A 467 -18.63 11.41 4.79
N GLU A 468 -17.46 11.36 5.43
CA GLU A 468 -17.06 12.37 6.42
C GLU A 468 -16.93 13.75 5.76
N LEU A 469 -16.42 13.83 4.53
CA LEU A 469 -16.30 15.07 3.78
C LEU A 469 -17.66 15.78 3.63
N VAL A 470 -18.69 15.04 3.20
CA VAL A 470 -20.05 15.59 3.05
C VAL A 470 -20.58 16.07 4.41
N ARG A 471 -20.41 15.28 5.47
CA ARG A 471 -20.85 15.64 6.83
C ARG A 471 -20.21 16.93 7.31
N SER A 472 -18.90 17.05 7.17
CA SER A 472 -18.11 18.16 7.66
C SER A 472 -18.39 19.44 6.90
N ILE A 473 -18.52 19.36 5.57
CA ILE A 473 -18.91 20.49 4.73
C ILE A 473 -20.31 20.96 5.08
N MET A 474 -21.27 20.04 5.21
CA MET A 474 -22.63 20.42 5.59
C MET A 474 -22.69 21.07 6.98
N LYS A 475 -21.81 20.68 7.91
CA LYS A 475 -21.65 21.36 9.20
C LYS A 475 -21.17 22.80 9.04
N ILE A 476 -20.10 23.03 8.28
CA ILE A 476 -19.58 24.38 8.01
C ILE A 476 -20.65 25.23 7.33
N VAL A 477 -21.27 24.70 6.28
CA VAL A 477 -22.27 25.40 5.49
C VAL A 477 -23.47 25.79 6.34
N SER A 478 -23.90 24.91 7.25
CA SER A 478 -24.96 25.20 8.21
C SER A 478 -24.55 26.28 9.22
N GLU A 479 -23.30 26.27 9.70
CA GLU A 479 -22.75 27.32 10.58
C GLU A 479 -22.65 28.67 9.85
N SER A 480 -22.23 28.68 8.58
CA SER A 480 -22.25 29.85 7.71
C SER A 480 -23.67 30.37 7.48
N GLY A 481 -24.65 29.47 7.33
CA GLY A 481 -26.06 29.82 7.19
C GLY A 481 -26.63 30.57 8.38
N LYS A 482 -26.13 30.33 9.61
CA LYS A 482 -26.51 31.12 10.81
C LYS A 482 -26.09 32.58 10.71
N LYS A 483 -25.03 32.89 9.95
CA LYS A 483 -24.56 34.26 9.70
C LYS A 483 -25.31 34.94 8.54
N GLY A 484 -26.02 34.16 7.73
CA GLY A 484 -26.85 34.64 6.63
C GLY A 484 -26.76 33.77 5.38
N VAL A 485 -27.76 33.94 4.51
CA VAL A 485 -27.92 33.22 3.23
C VAL A 485 -26.72 33.48 2.30
N ASN A 486 -26.26 34.73 2.21
CA ASN A 486 -25.09 35.10 1.41
C ASN A 486 -23.81 34.42 1.90
N SER A 487 -23.61 34.31 3.22
CA SER A 487 -22.45 33.63 3.81
C SER A 487 -22.47 32.13 3.50
N ALA A 488 -23.63 31.47 3.60
CA ALA A 488 -23.78 30.07 3.19
C ALA A 488 -23.49 29.86 1.70
N SER A 489 -24.03 30.72 0.83
CA SER A 489 -23.77 30.68 -0.61
C SER A 489 -22.28 30.78 -0.92
N ILE A 490 -21.61 31.80 -0.37
CA ILE A 490 -20.19 32.06 -0.58
C ILE A 490 -19.37 30.84 -0.11
N ALA A 491 -19.68 30.27 1.06
CA ALA A 491 -19.04 29.07 1.57
C ALA A 491 -19.23 27.87 0.63
N MET A 492 -20.47 27.56 0.24
CA MET A 492 -20.79 26.47 -0.68
C MET A 492 -20.03 26.59 -2.01
N MET A 493 -19.98 27.79 -2.60
CA MET A 493 -19.32 28.03 -3.88
C MET A 493 -17.80 27.82 -3.82
N SER A 494 -17.13 28.29 -2.76
CA SER A 494 -15.67 28.05 -2.67
C SER A 494 -15.32 26.66 -2.25
N ILE A 495 -16.08 26.04 -1.35
CA ILE A 495 -15.88 24.62 -1.04
C ILE A 495 -15.99 23.80 -2.33
N SER A 496 -17.02 24.07 -3.13
CA SER A 496 -17.16 23.40 -4.44
C SER A 496 -15.98 23.69 -5.37
N ARG A 497 -15.51 24.94 -5.47
CA ARG A 497 -14.33 25.29 -6.27
C ARG A 497 -13.09 24.52 -5.82
N TYR A 498 -12.83 24.45 -4.52
CA TYR A 498 -11.67 23.76 -3.99
C TYR A 498 -11.77 22.24 -4.18
N LEU A 499 -12.95 21.64 -3.97
CA LEU A 499 -13.19 20.21 -4.25
C LEU A 499 -13.02 19.90 -5.74
N LYS A 500 -13.47 20.80 -6.61
CA LYS A 500 -13.28 20.66 -8.06
C LYS A 500 -11.80 20.74 -8.44
N GLY A 501 -11.06 21.69 -7.88
CA GLY A 501 -9.61 21.78 -8.06
C GLY A 501 -8.91 20.51 -7.60
N LEU A 502 -9.26 19.99 -6.42
CA LEU A 502 -8.77 18.72 -5.89
C LEU A 502 -9.01 17.54 -6.85
N HIS A 503 -10.22 17.42 -7.40
CA HIS A 503 -10.54 16.36 -8.36
C HIS A 503 -9.78 16.51 -9.68
N GLN A 504 -9.68 17.72 -10.22
CA GLN A 504 -8.92 17.97 -11.45
C GLN A 504 -7.45 17.65 -11.27
N THR A 505 -6.85 18.07 -10.15
CA THR A 505 -5.46 17.72 -9.82
C THR A 505 -5.31 16.21 -9.68
N GLN A 506 -6.22 15.49 -9.03
CA GLN A 506 -6.16 14.02 -8.95
C GLN A 506 -6.22 13.36 -10.34
N GLU A 507 -7.13 13.80 -11.22
CA GLU A 507 -7.24 13.26 -12.59
C GLU A 507 -5.96 13.48 -13.39
N GLU A 508 -5.37 14.67 -13.32
CA GLU A 508 -4.09 14.96 -13.98
C GLU A 508 -2.95 14.10 -13.42
N VAL A 509 -2.89 13.89 -12.10
CA VAL A 509 -1.90 13.01 -11.47
C VAL A 509 -2.06 11.57 -11.98
N ASP A 510 -3.30 11.07 -12.02
CA ASP A 510 -3.61 9.72 -12.49
C ASP A 510 -3.28 9.55 -13.98
N GLU A 511 -3.56 10.56 -14.81
CA GLU A 511 -3.21 10.57 -16.24
C GLU A 511 -1.69 10.47 -16.44
N LYS A 512 -0.92 11.28 -15.69
CA LYS A 512 0.55 11.25 -15.76
C LYS A 512 1.13 9.91 -15.31
N LEU A 513 0.53 9.28 -14.30
CA LEU A 513 0.96 7.95 -13.83
C LEU A 513 0.46 6.81 -14.71
N GLY A 514 -0.56 7.05 -15.55
CA GLY A 514 -1.26 6.03 -16.33
C GLY A 514 -0.35 5.24 -17.26
N GLU A 515 0.60 5.89 -17.95
CA GLU A 515 1.56 5.21 -18.84
C GLU A 515 2.42 4.20 -18.07
N VAL A 516 2.96 4.63 -16.94
CA VAL A 516 3.77 3.81 -16.04
C VAL A 516 2.96 2.64 -15.46
N ILE A 517 1.76 2.93 -14.96
CA ILE A 517 0.88 1.94 -14.35
C ILE A 517 0.48 0.89 -15.39
N SER A 518 0.10 1.32 -16.59
CA SER A 518 -0.30 0.43 -17.69
C SER A 518 0.84 -0.48 -18.11
N SER A 519 2.06 0.05 -18.25
CA SER A 519 3.25 -0.76 -18.57
C SER A 519 3.54 -1.81 -17.50
N LEU A 520 3.51 -1.43 -16.22
CA LEU A 520 3.69 -2.37 -15.10
C LEU A 520 2.56 -3.40 -15.00
N GLN A 521 1.32 -3.02 -15.31
CA GLN A 521 0.19 -3.95 -15.38
C GLN A 521 0.40 -4.97 -16.50
N PHE A 522 0.75 -4.53 -17.71
CA PHE A 522 1.06 -5.45 -18.81
C PHE A 522 2.19 -6.43 -18.43
N GLN A 523 3.21 -5.94 -17.74
CA GLN A 523 4.31 -6.77 -17.25
C GLN A 523 3.84 -7.82 -16.23
N ALA A 524 3.06 -7.41 -15.23
CA ALA A 524 2.63 -8.28 -14.15
C ALA A 524 1.54 -9.29 -14.58
N TYR A 525 0.56 -8.85 -15.36
CA TYR A 525 -0.58 -9.69 -15.78
C TYR A 525 -0.22 -10.64 -16.92
N PHE A 526 0.68 -10.25 -17.81
CA PHE A 526 0.88 -10.95 -19.07
C PHE A 526 2.34 -11.29 -19.35
N LEU A 527 3.22 -10.28 -19.47
CA LEU A 527 4.58 -10.49 -19.98
C LEU A 527 5.41 -11.42 -19.08
N SER A 528 5.47 -11.17 -17.78
CA SER A 528 6.25 -11.97 -16.82
C SER A 528 5.73 -13.41 -16.72
N PRO A 529 4.41 -13.66 -16.55
CA PRO A 529 3.89 -15.03 -16.56
C PRO A 529 4.09 -15.76 -17.88
N MET A 530 3.88 -15.08 -19.01
CA MET A 530 4.09 -15.67 -20.35
C MET A 530 5.54 -16.10 -20.52
N ILE A 531 6.49 -15.19 -20.24
CA ILE A 531 7.91 -15.48 -20.37
C ILE A 531 8.31 -16.62 -19.41
N SER A 532 7.82 -16.62 -18.17
CA SER A 532 8.09 -17.69 -17.20
C SER A 532 7.61 -19.07 -17.71
N GLY A 533 6.45 -19.10 -18.38
CA GLY A 533 5.93 -20.32 -19.02
C GLY A 533 6.81 -20.79 -20.17
N ILE A 534 7.23 -19.87 -21.04
CA ILE A 534 8.16 -20.17 -22.15
C ILE A 534 9.47 -20.76 -21.63
N ILE A 535 10.05 -20.16 -20.59
CA ILE A 535 11.35 -20.58 -20.05
C ILE A 535 11.26 -21.92 -19.35
N SER A 536 10.18 -22.16 -18.62
CA SER A 536 9.92 -23.47 -18.02
C SER A 536 9.98 -24.56 -19.09
N THR A 537 9.29 -24.35 -20.21
CA THR A 537 9.33 -25.27 -21.36
C THR A 537 10.71 -25.37 -21.99
N LEU A 538 11.41 -24.25 -22.23
CA LEU A 538 12.76 -24.27 -22.80
C LEU A 538 13.74 -25.04 -21.91
N ALA A 539 13.66 -24.87 -20.60
CA ALA A 539 14.51 -25.59 -19.66
C ALA A 539 14.19 -27.08 -19.63
N ILE A 540 12.90 -27.46 -19.66
CA ILE A 540 12.48 -28.86 -19.81
C ILE A 540 13.12 -29.47 -21.07
N ILE A 541 13.00 -28.80 -22.22
CA ILE A 541 13.60 -29.26 -23.48
C ILE A 541 15.13 -29.41 -23.36
N ILE A 542 15.80 -28.44 -22.75
CA ILE A 542 17.27 -28.50 -22.57
C ILE A 542 17.63 -29.68 -21.65
N ILE A 543 16.91 -29.87 -20.55
CA ILE A 543 17.15 -31.00 -19.62
C ILE A 543 16.95 -32.34 -20.34
N GLU A 544 15.89 -32.49 -21.13
CA GLU A 544 15.60 -33.70 -21.89
C GLU A 544 16.67 -33.97 -22.96
N ILE A 545 17.07 -32.94 -23.72
CA ILE A 545 18.16 -33.05 -24.71
C ILE A 545 19.47 -33.46 -24.06
N LEU A 546 19.85 -32.83 -22.93
CA LEU A 546 21.09 -33.16 -22.22
C LEU A 546 21.05 -34.58 -21.66
N SER A 547 19.90 -35.02 -21.15
CA SER A 547 19.67 -36.40 -20.68
C SER A 547 19.81 -37.41 -21.83
N MET A 548 19.22 -37.12 -22.99
CA MET A 548 19.36 -37.96 -24.20
C MET A 548 20.80 -38.05 -24.69
N ILE A 549 21.53 -36.93 -24.71
CA ILE A 549 22.95 -36.89 -25.07
C ILE A 549 23.73 -37.77 -24.09
N SER A 550 23.51 -37.61 -22.79
CA SER A 550 24.15 -38.42 -21.74
C SER A 550 23.93 -39.93 -21.95
N ALA A 551 22.69 -40.34 -22.25
CA ALA A 551 22.34 -41.73 -22.51
C ALA A 551 23.02 -42.30 -23.78
N LYS A 552 22.97 -41.57 -24.90
CA LYS A 552 23.62 -41.98 -26.16
C LYS A 552 25.14 -42.05 -26.01
N LEU A 553 25.76 -41.08 -25.33
CA LEU A 553 27.21 -41.03 -25.14
C LEU A 553 27.70 -42.16 -24.20
N THR A 554 26.89 -42.54 -23.19
CA THR A 554 27.15 -43.70 -22.33
C THR A 554 27.10 -45.01 -23.12
N SER A 555 26.15 -45.14 -24.06
CA SER A 555 26.03 -46.33 -24.92
C SER A 555 27.19 -46.50 -25.92
N LEU A 556 27.92 -45.43 -26.24
CA LEU A 556 29.03 -45.42 -27.20
C LEU A 556 30.40 -45.80 -26.59
N GLY A 557 30.48 -46.11 -25.29
CA GLY A 557 31.56 -46.88 -24.66
C GLY A 557 33.00 -46.51 -25.05
N GLY A 558 33.48 -45.32 -24.66
CA GLY A 558 34.87 -44.89 -24.84
C GLY A 558 35.56 -44.58 -23.52
N MET A 559 36.68 -45.26 -23.22
CA MET A 559 37.41 -45.15 -21.94
C MET A 559 38.12 -43.79 -21.74
N GLY A 560 38.26 -42.98 -22.80
CA GLY A 560 38.90 -41.65 -22.77
C GLY A 560 37.96 -40.47 -22.53
N SER A 561 36.63 -40.67 -22.55
CA SER A 561 35.62 -39.61 -22.39
C SER A 561 35.00 -39.54 -20.98
N MET A 562 35.49 -40.33 -20.02
CA MET A 562 34.92 -40.51 -18.68
C MET A 562 34.73 -39.18 -17.90
N GLY A 563 35.67 -38.23 -18.04
CA GLY A 563 35.61 -36.93 -17.33
C GLY A 563 34.64 -35.91 -17.95
N PHE A 564 34.41 -35.97 -19.27
CA PHE A 564 33.40 -35.14 -19.95
C PHE A 564 32.01 -35.78 -19.83
N LEU A 565 31.93 -37.11 -19.94
CA LEU A 565 30.72 -37.91 -19.71
C LEU A 565 30.17 -37.71 -18.29
N SER A 566 31.04 -37.67 -17.28
CA SER A 566 30.61 -37.50 -15.89
C SER A 566 29.90 -36.16 -15.64
N SER A 567 30.20 -35.13 -16.43
CA SER A 567 29.52 -33.83 -16.33
C SER A 567 28.07 -33.91 -16.82
N PHE A 568 27.81 -34.64 -17.91
CA PHE A 568 26.45 -34.85 -18.43
C PHE A 568 25.63 -35.84 -17.62
N SER A 569 26.27 -36.77 -16.89
CA SER A 569 25.57 -37.63 -15.93
C SER A 569 25.23 -36.93 -14.62
N ASN A 570 25.80 -35.74 -14.36
CA ASN A 570 25.58 -34.94 -13.15
C ASN A 570 24.44 -33.91 -13.30
N LEU A 571 23.43 -34.17 -14.15
CA LEU A 571 22.20 -33.39 -14.15
C LEU A 571 21.48 -33.55 -12.81
N ARG A 572 21.67 -32.58 -11.91
CA ARG A 572 21.10 -32.59 -10.56
C ARG A 572 19.72 -31.96 -10.45
N ILE A 573 19.20 -31.37 -11.52
CA ILE A 573 17.90 -30.69 -11.51
C ILE A 573 16.85 -31.48 -12.28
N SER A 574 15.75 -31.80 -11.60
CA SER A 574 14.56 -32.38 -12.23
C SER A 574 13.67 -31.30 -12.85
N GLU A 575 12.89 -31.69 -13.86
CA GLU A 575 11.86 -30.82 -14.47
C GLU A 575 10.86 -30.30 -13.42
N PHE A 576 10.48 -31.17 -12.46
CA PHE A 576 9.62 -30.82 -11.34
C PHE A 576 10.19 -29.67 -10.49
N GLU A 577 11.46 -29.78 -10.07
CA GLU A 577 12.11 -28.76 -9.23
C GLU A 577 12.27 -27.44 -9.99
N PHE A 578 12.63 -27.50 -11.27
CA PHE A 578 12.80 -26.29 -12.08
C PHE A 578 11.48 -25.53 -12.25
N VAL A 579 10.40 -26.21 -12.65
CA VAL A 579 9.07 -25.59 -12.82
C VAL A 579 8.57 -25.00 -11.49
N LEU A 580 8.84 -25.69 -10.38
CA LEU A 580 8.47 -25.22 -9.04
C LEU A 580 9.22 -23.93 -8.68
N ILE A 581 10.54 -23.87 -8.91
CA ILE A 581 11.36 -22.67 -8.67
C ILE A 581 10.86 -21.49 -9.51
N VAL A 582 10.68 -21.68 -10.83
CA VAL A 582 10.16 -20.62 -11.70
C VAL A 582 8.75 -20.16 -11.31
N GLY A 583 7.90 -21.09 -10.87
CA GLY A 583 6.55 -20.78 -10.43
C GLY A 583 6.50 -20.02 -9.10
N ILE A 584 7.36 -20.37 -8.13
CA ILE A 584 7.50 -19.60 -6.87
C ILE A 584 7.97 -18.19 -7.20
N TYR A 585 9.02 -18.07 -8.01
CA TYR A 585 9.53 -16.78 -8.47
C TYR A 585 8.44 -15.90 -9.09
N LEU A 586 7.59 -16.49 -9.95
CA LEU A 586 6.46 -15.80 -10.57
C LEU A 586 5.46 -15.29 -9.52
N ILE A 587 5.12 -16.11 -8.52
CA ILE A 587 4.18 -15.72 -7.46
C ILE A 587 4.76 -14.56 -6.64
N GLU A 588 6.03 -14.64 -6.25
CA GLU A 588 6.70 -13.62 -5.45
C GLU A 588 6.84 -12.30 -6.20
N THR A 589 7.32 -12.34 -7.45
CA THR A 589 7.42 -11.15 -8.30
C THR A 589 6.05 -10.56 -8.58
N SER A 590 5.01 -11.39 -8.81
CA SER A 590 3.63 -10.92 -8.96
C SER A 590 3.14 -10.15 -7.73
N LEU A 591 3.43 -10.64 -6.52
CA LEU A 591 3.07 -9.96 -5.27
C LEU A 591 3.85 -8.65 -5.08
N ILE A 592 5.14 -8.64 -5.42
CA ILE A 592 5.99 -7.46 -5.36
C ILE A 592 5.51 -6.39 -6.34
N LEU A 593 5.24 -6.78 -7.60
CA LEU A 593 4.71 -5.88 -8.63
C LEU A 593 3.31 -5.39 -8.28
N ALA A 594 2.43 -6.24 -7.74
CA ALA A 594 1.12 -5.83 -7.26
C ALA A 594 1.21 -4.77 -6.15
N ARG A 595 2.17 -4.93 -5.23
CA ARG A 595 2.45 -3.96 -4.18
C ARG A 595 2.97 -2.65 -4.76
N PHE A 596 3.90 -2.72 -5.71
CA PHE A 596 4.46 -1.54 -6.36
C PHE A 596 3.39 -0.77 -7.16
N LEU A 597 2.59 -1.47 -7.97
CA LEU A 597 1.44 -0.92 -8.70
C LEU A 597 0.44 -0.23 -7.78
N ASN A 598 0.02 -0.92 -6.71
CA ASN A 598 -0.91 -0.32 -5.76
C ASN A 598 -0.32 0.92 -5.09
N TRP A 599 0.98 0.88 -4.79
CA TRP A 599 1.64 1.97 -4.12
C TRP A 599 1.81 3.21 -5.00
N ILE A 600 2.11 3.04 -6.29
CA ILE A 600 2.15 4.15 -7.26
C ILE A 600 0.77 4.84 -7.32
N GLU A 601 -0.30 4.05 -7.45
CA GLU A 601 -1.64 4.58 -7.69
C GLU A 601 -2.36 5.06 -6.41
N ASN A 602 -2.46 4.20 -5.38
CA ASN A 602 -3.29 4.41 -4.19
C ASN A 602 -2.46 4.58 -2.90
N GLY A 603 -1.13 4.49 -2.98
CA GLY A 603 -0.23 4.56 -1.82
C GLY A 603 -0.28 3.30 -0.97
N ASP A 604 -0.09 3.45 0.36
CA ASP A 604 -0.15 2.35 1.32
C ASP A 604 -1.61 1.95 1.64
N ASP A 605 -2.36 1.57 0.62
CA ASP A 605 -3.74 1.08 0.72
C ASP A 605 -3.78 -0.45 0.77
N PRO A 606 -4.10 -1.06 1.92
CA PRO A 606 -4.18 -2.51 2.02
C PRO A 606 -5.33 -3.11 1.20
N ILE A 607 -6.41 -2.35 0.96
CA ILE A 607 -7.59 -2.86 0.23
C ILE A 607 -7.27 -2.96 -1.27
N GLY A 608 -6.72 -1.89 -1.85
CA GLY A 608 -6.27 -1.87 -3.24
C GLY A 608 -5.15 -2.88 -3.52
N PHE A 609 -4.20 -3.03 -2.58
CA PHE A 609 -3.14 -4.02 -2.71
C PHE A 609 -3.71 -5.44 -2.79
N GLN A 610 -4.61 -5.81 -1.88
CA GLN A 610 -5.23 -7.12 -1.89
C GLN A 610 -5.95 -7.36 -3.23
N TYR A 611 -6.79 -6.42 -3.67
CA TYR A 611 -7.52 -6.60 -4.93
C TYR A 611 -6.57 -6.85 -6.12
N ARG A 612 -5.52 -6.02 -6.26
CA ARG A 612 -4.52 -6.13 -7.33
C ARG A 612 -3.69 -7.40 -7.23
N ALA A 613 -3.22 -7.73 -6.04
CA ALA A 613 -2.46 -8.95 -5.80
C ALA A 613 -3.25 -10.19 -6.18
N GLY A 614 -4.54 -10.25 -5.80
CA GLY A 614 -5.38 -11.38 -6.17
C GLY A 614 -5.64 -11.45 -7.68
N ALA A 615 -5.92 -10.33 -8.33
CA ALA A 615 -6.13 -10.30 -9.78
C ALA A 615 -4.86 -10.69 -10.56
N ILE A 616 -3.70 -10.12 -10.21
CA ILE A 616 -2.42 -10.43 -10.85
C ILE A 616 -2.04 -11.90 -10.62
N LEU A 617 -2.19 -12.43 -9.40
CA LEU A 617 -1.88 -13.83 -9.12
C LEU A 617 -2.76 -14.78 -9.93
N LEU A 618 -4.08 -14.56 -9.99
CA LEU A 618 -4.98 -15.47 -10.70
C LEU A 618 -4.80 -15.41 -12.22
N VAL A 619 -4.82 -14.19 -12.77
CA VAL A 619 -4.67 -14.00 -14.23
C VAL A 619 -3.26 -14.36 -14.68
N GLY A 620 -2.24 -13.94 -13.92
CA GLY A 620 -0.85 -14.26 -14.21
C GLY A 620 -0.59 -15.77 -14.15
N PHE A 621 -1.04 -16.45 -13.09
CA PHE A 621 -0.92 -17.92 -13.03
C PHE A 621 -1.63 -18.62 -14.19
N PHE A 622 -2.82 -18.15 -14.58
CA PHE A 622 -3.53 -18.69 -15.73
C PHE A 622 -2.77 -18.50 -17.04
N VAL A 623 -2.20 -17.32 -17.28
CA VAL A 623 -1.35 -17.04 -18.45
C VAL A 623 -0.12 -17.95 -18.44
N PHE A 624 0.56 -18.09 -17.29
CA PHE A 624 1.71 -18.99 -17.13
C PHE A 624 1.39 -20.43 -17.52
N VAL A 625 0.30 -20.99 -16.97
CA VAL A 625 -0.13 -22.37 -17.27
C VAL A 625 -0.46 -22.53 -18.75
N ILE A 626 -1.22 -21.61 -19.34
CA ILE A 626 -1.58 -21.68 -20.77
C ILE A 626 -0.33 -21.61 -21.64
N THR A 627 0.56 -20.65 -21.38
CA THR A 627 1.77 -20.50 -22.18
C THR A 627 2.67 -21.72 -22.06
N LEU A 628 2.84 -22.28 -20.86
CA LEU A 628 3.60 -23.51 -20.65
C LEU A 628 2.99 -24.68 -21.43
N LEU A 629 1.67 -24.90 -21.32
CA LEU A 629 1.00 -25.99 -22.05
C LEU A 629 1.06 -25.84 -23.57
N ILE A 630 0.85 -24.62 -24.09
CA ILE A 630 0.93 -24.34 -25.53
C ILE A 630 2.35 -24.58 -26.04
N THR A 631 3.35 -24.04 -25.34
CA THR A 631 4.75 -24.20 -25.77
C THR A 631 5.18 -25.66 -25.67
N LEU A 632 4.82 -26.38 -24.61
CA LEU A 632 5.12 -27.80 -24.46
C LEU A 632 4.49 -28.62 -25.60
N ALA A 633 3.22 -28.38 -25.92
CA ALA A 633 2.55 -29.04 -27.05
C ALA A 633 3.18 -28.73 -28.42
N LEU A 634 3.74 -27.54 -28.60
CA LEU A 634 4.42 -27.15 -29.84
C LEU A 634 5.80 -27.84 -29.99
N PHE A 635 6.53 -28.01 -28.90
CA PHE A 635 7.92 -28.51 -28.93
C PHE A 635 8.04 -30.03 -28.70
N GLU A 636 7.09 -30.67 -28.02
CA GLU A 636 7.09 -32.12 -27.77
C GLU A 636 7.25 -32.97 -29.05
N PRO A 637 6.60 -32.65 -30.20
CA PRO A 637 6.82 -33.38 -31.45
C PRO A 637 8.24 -33.27 -32.00
N MET A 638 8.90 -32.11 -31.80
CA MET A 638 10.27 -31.88 -32.27
C MET A 638 11.29 -32.70 -31.49
N ILE A 639 11.04 -32.91 -30.19
CA ILE A 639 11.87 -33.77 -29.36
C ILE A 639 11.72 -35.21 -29.82
N LYS A 640 10.49 -35.69 -29.96
CA LYS A 640 10.20 -37.07 -30.41
C LYS A 640 10.72 -37.37 -31.82
N SER A 641 10.73 -36.40 -32.75
CA SER A 641 11.30 -36.62 -34.09
C SER A 641 12.83 -36.67 -34.11
N THR A 642 13.51 -36.15 -33.09
CA THR A 642 14.97 -36.22 -32.93
C THR A 642 15.42 -37.52 -32.23
N VAL A 643 14.46 -38.28 -31.67
CA VAL A 643 14.65 -39.57 -30.99
C VAL A 643 14.70 -40.74 -31.98
N LEU A 644 14.04 -40.61 -33.14
CA LEU A 644 14.15 -41.52 -34.29
C LEU A 644 15.35 -41.14 -35.16
#